data_AF-A0A7X2MNL5-F1
#
_entry.id   AF-A0A7X2MNL5-F1
#
_cell.length_a   1.000
_cell.length_b   1.000
_cell.length_c   1.000
_cell.angle_alpha   90.00
_cell.angle_beta   90.00
_cell.angle_gamma   90.00
#
_symmetry.space_group_name_H-M   'P 1'
#
loop_
_entity.id
_entity.type
_entity.pdbx_description
1 polymer ?
#
loop_
_entity_poly.entity_id
_entity_poly.type
_entity_poly.pdbx_seq_one_letter_code
_entity_poly.pdbx_strand_id
1 'polypeptide(L)'
;NAASLSARYGHLDNQLGGKLLASDPLQLHGDVLTNQGIIAAATLNSDVSQVNNSGTLQGDKAVSLQGSGLTNSGTLLSAGQLNVQQQTLDNSGLMQGKQLTLNADRWQNSGNALSEADADLQSDTLVNSGKILGQQGIALKANHTDNSGWLIAQVLTLRGDMINSGLIQGNQQITLEGDQLDNQQGGQLLSDGILNGNITSLNNHGAMQADQIALNAKALQNSGTVRAGKALTAQVGGVLDNSGSLISQQQMNLQAGEIDNKGTLAADNLSLGAPVLSNAGLLQGNSTLTLDHQQLHNLHGGQLIAGGPLTLTLDQLDNDGLLQVNGKLSVNGNRLNNSGRLLSDDLDLQIAETLNNSSTGQIVTGQQADLQAQTFSNSGQIAAQQLSASGNTLENSGLLQGDTLLDLGFAQTLNHNNGQLLSGDRLIIKGGSAVNDGSWQGQQLDVTLDSLDNRGGLNGISALRGDIATDLINRGTLISQGESDLNATTLRNSGKIMANRLGLQGTSLNNDGLLQGNTALTAQADNITQSAGGKTLSGGTLTLTAGQLNTQGTLQGEQATVNADNWLHQGSLLGSKDLNASISNELHNSGSLMSQNTAQVTANMLNNSGSLLSEGAMVLNGAALNNSGSVQGKTLTISPASVINQGSMIGLQALTFAAAPQVAGRMLLRALAAPSRQLINNQGGSLLTQGTLNINGGDVV
;
A
#
# COMPACT_ATOMS: atom_id res chain seq x y z
N ASN A 1 -20.70 71.39 -49.87
CA ASN A 1 -20.91 70.45 -50.99
C ASN A 1 -19.96 70.79 -52.11
N ALA A 2 -18.84 70.07 -52.16
CA ALA A 2 -17.92 70.07 -53.30
C ALA A 2 -18.00 68.69 -54.00
N ALA A 3 -17.49 68.58 -55.24
CA ALA A 3 -17.24 67.28 -55.83
C ALA A 3 -16.09 66.61 -55.07
N SER A 4 -14.88 67.17 -55.18
CA SER A 4 -13.73 66.88 -54.32
C SER A 4 -13.36 68.11 -53.50
N LEU A 5 -12.74 67.92 -52.34
CA LEU A 5 -12.23 69.01 -51.50
C LEU A 5 -10.80 68.68 -51.05
N SER A 6 -9.88 69.63 -51.17
CA SER A 6 -8.53 69.53 -50.61
C SER A 6 -8.23 70.80 -49.85
N ALA A 7 -7.81 70.68 -48.59
CA ALA A 7 -7.50 71.82 -47.72
C ALA A 7 -6.14 71.65 -47.04
N ARG A 8 -5.33 72.72 -47.05
CA ARG A 8 -4.11 72.87 -46.24
C ARG A 8 -4.29 74.02 -45.28
N TYR A 9 -4.06 73.80 -43.99
CA TYR A 9 -4.33 74.79 -42.95
C TYR A 9 -3.43 74.57 -41.72
N GLY A 10 -3.28 75.60 -40.87
CA GLY A 10 -2.73 75.41 -39.53
C GLY A 10 -3.82 74.86 -38.57
N HIS A 11 -5.00 75.50 -38.58
CA HIS A 11 -6.14 75.11 -37.76
C HIS A 11 -7.43 75.10 -38.58
N LEU A 12 -8.23 74.04 -38.43
CA LEU A 12 -9.60 73.96 -38.96
C LEU A 12 -10.56 73.67 -37.82
N ASP A 13 -11.51 74.58 -37.59
CA ASP A 13 -12.59 74.43 -36.60
C ASP A 13 -13.94 74.28 -37.31
N ASN A 14 -14.50 73.07 -37.33
CA ASN A 14 -15.85 72.79 -37.81
C ASN A 14 -16.80 72.76 -36.61
N GLN A 15 -17.37 73.91 -36.29
CA GLN A 15 -18.23 74.12 -35.12
C GLN A 15 -19.55 73.34 -35.19
N LEU A 16 -20.29 73.34 -34.08
CA LEU A 16 -21.59 72.69 -33.97
C LEU A 16 -22.54 73.14 -35.10
N GLY A 17 -23.13 72.18 -35.80
CA GLY A 17 -24.00 72.43 -36.97
C GLY A 17 -23.25 72.71 -38.27
N GLY A 18 -21.92 72.87 -38.23
CA GLY A 18 -21.05 73.00 -39.38
C GLY A 18 -21.04 71.74 -40.26
N LYS A 19 -20.90 71.92 -41.57
CA LYS A 19 -20.93 70.84 -42.56
C LYS A 19 -19.82 71.02 -43.60
N LEU A 20 -18.88 70.08 -43.62
CA LEU A 20 -17.85 69.97 -44.66
C LEU A 20 -18.09 68.70 -45.48
N LEU A 21 -18.65 68.87 -46.67
CA LEU A 21 -19.22 67.75 -47.45
C LEU A 21 -18.63 67.70 -48.86
N ALA A 22 -18.17 66.53 -49.28
CA ALA A 22 -17.72 66.20 -50.63
C ALA A 22 -18.41 64.92 -51.16
N SER A 23 -18.64 64.81 -52.47
CA SER A 23 -19.17 63.56 -53.08
C SER A 23 -18.06 62.58 -53.48
N ASP A 24 -16.84 63.07 -53.67
CA ASP A 24 -15.61 62.36 -54.05
C ASP A 24 -14.56 62.54 -52.91
N PRO A 25 -13.24 62.41 -53.13
CA PRO A 25 -12.27 62.55 -52.03
C PRO A 25 -12.29 63.91 -51.33
N LEU A 26 -12.21 63.86 -50.00
CA LEU A 26 -11.96 64.99 -49.12
C LEU A 26 -10.59 64.79 -48.46
N GLN A 27 -9.62 65.65 -48.80
CA GLN A 27 -8.25 65.63 -48.29
C GLN A 27 -8.00 66.81 -47.35
N LEU A 28 -7.59 66.51 -46.13
CA LEU A 28 -7.25 67.51 -45.11
C LEU A 28 -5.77 67.34 -44.74
N HIS A 29 -5.02 68.44 -44.71
CA HIS A 29 -3.64 68.45 -44.26
C HIS A 29 -3.38 69.67 -43.37
N GLY A 30 -2.79 69.47 -42.21
CA GLY A 30 -2.56 70.57 -41.28
C GLY A 30 -2.10 70.18 -39.88
N ASP A 31 -2.08 71.16 -38.96
CA ASP A 31 -1.63 70.91 -37.59
C ASP A 31 -2.79 70.42 -36.70
N VAL A 32 -3.94 71.10 -36.73
CA VAL A 32 -5.07 70.80 -35.83
C VAL A 32 -6.41 70.82 -36.57
N LEU A 33 -7.21 69.76 -36.39
CA LEU A 33 -8.60 69.66 -36.79
C LEU A 33 -9.48 69.52 -35.55
N THR A 34 -10.36 70.51 -35.31
CA THR A 34 -11.44 70.41 -34.31
C THR A 34 -12.76 70.22 -35.05
N ASN A 35 -13.45 69.11 -34.79
CA ASN A 35 -14.75 68.81 -35.40
C ASN A 35 -15.83 68.62 -34.33
N GLN A 36 -16.82 69.50 -34.33
CA GLN A 36 -18.07 69.42 -33.57
C GLN A 36 -19.30 69.24 -34.51
N GLY A 37 -19.11 69.48 -35.82
CA GLY A 37 -20.12 69.33 -36.86
C GLY A 37 -19.99 68.01 -37.63
N ILE A 38 -20.33 68.03 -38.92
CA ILE A 38 -20.25 66.87 -39.83
C ILE A 38 -19.18 67.13 -40.89
N ILE A 39 -18.23 66.19 -41.03
CA ILE A 39 -17.31 66.10 -42.17
C ILE A 39 -17.60 64.76 -42.86
N ALA A 40 -18.03 64.79 -44.12
CA ALA A 40 -18.40 63.58 -44.84
C ALA A 40 -17.95 63.59 -46.30
N ALA A 41 -17.52 62.43 -46.80
CA ALA A 41 -17.04 62.23 -48.16
C ALA A 41 -17.29 60.80 -48.65
N ALA A 42 -17.10 60.52 -49.95
CA ALA A 42 -16.94 59.13 -50.38
C ALA A 42 -15.64 58.53 -49.81
N THR A 43 -14.55 59.30 -49.84
CA THR A 43 -13.27 58.95 -49.23
C THR A 43 -12.72 60.15 -48.46
N LEU A 44 -12.57 60.01 -47.15
CA LEU A 44 -12.00 61.04 -46.28
C LEU A 44 -10.56 60.69 -45.93
N ASN A 45 -9.59 61.51 -46.35
CA ASN A 45 -8.18 61.36 -45.98
C ASN A 45 -7.75 62.58 -45.17
N SER A 46 -7.31 62.36 -43.93
CA SER A 46 -6.79 63.40 -43.05
C SER A 46 -5.35 63.07 -42.70
N ASP A 47 -4.43 63.92 -43.10
CA ASP A 47 -3.03 63.94 -42.68
C ASP A 47 -2.82 65.18 -41.80
N VAL A 48 -3.39 65.11 -40.60
CA VAL A 48 -3.49 66.24 -39.65
C VAL A 48 -2.87 65.80 -38.35
N SER A 49 -1.92 66.59 -37.82
CA SER A 49 -1.16 66.19 -36.64
C SER A 49 -2.05 65.87 -35.43
N GLN A 50 -3.06 66.71 -35.14
CA GLN A 50 -3.99 66.51 -34.03
C GLN A 50 -5.44 66.61 -34.50
N VAL A 51 -6.22 65.55 -34.27
CA VAL A 51 -7.66 65.50 -34.59
C VAL A 51 -8.48 65.40 -33.30
N ASN A 52 -9.33 66.39 -33.05
CA ASN A 52 -10.30 66.42 -31.96
C ASN A 52 -11.71 66.29 -32.54
N ASN A 53 -12.27 65.08 -32.49
CA ASN A 53 -13.59 64.79 -33.04
C ASN A 53 -14.62 64.58 -31.91
N SER A 54 -15.55 65.52 -31.78
CA SER A 54 -16.77 65.42 -30.97
C SER A 54 -18.05 65.38 -31.82
N GLY A 55 -17.93 65.67 -33.12
CA GLY A 55 -18.99 65.56 -34.12
C GLY A 55 -18.94 64.25 -34.90
N THR A 56 -19.13 64.30 -36.22
CA THR A 56 -19.07 63.14 -37.12
C THR A 56 -18.00 63.33 -38.18
N LEU A 57 -17.08 62.37 -38.32
CA LEU A 57 -16.26 62.16 -39.52
C LEU A 57 -16.76 60.88 -40.22
N GLN A 58 -17.17 60.99 -41.47
CA GLN A 58 -17.78 59.88 -42.21
C GLN A 58 -17.21 59.68 -43.62
N GLY A 59 -17.06 58.41 -44.02
CA GLY A 59 -16.69 57.99 -45.37
C GLY A 59 -17.59 56.88 -45.91
N ASP A 60 -18.14 57.02 -47.13
CA ASP A 60 -18.95 55.94 -47.72
C ASP A 60 -18.11 54.75 -48.20
N LYS A 61 -16.85 55.00 -48.59
CA LYS A 61 -15.89 53.97 -49.01
C LYS A 61 -14.72 53.83 -48.04
N ALA A 62 -14.19 54.96 -47.57
CA ALA A 62 -13.07 54.94 -46.64
C ALA A 62 -12.95 56.22 -45.81
N VAL A 63 -12.43 56.07 -44.59
CA VAL A 63 -11.89 57.14 -43.76
C VAL A 63 -10.46 56.74 -43.39
N SER A 64 -9.48 57.59 -43.68
CA SER A 64 -8.07 57.40 -43.31
C SER A 64 -7.58 58.61 -42.52
N LEU A 65 -7.19 58.41 -41.27
CA LEU A 65 -6.70 59.45 -40.37
C LEU A 65 -5.24 59.15 -39.99
N GLN A 66 -4.32 60.03 -40.35
CA GLN A 66 -2.90 59.95 -40.05
C GLN A 66 -2.45 61.20 -39.28
N GLY A 67 -1.65 61.03 -38.21
CA GLY A 67 -1.21 62.14 -37.36
C GLY A 67 -0.44 61.69 -36.12
N SER A 68 -0.22 62.61 -35.18
CA SER A 68 0.36 62.32 -33.86
C SER A 68 -0.69 62.09 -32.78
N GLY A 69 -1.94 62.53 -32.97
CA GLY A 69 -2.99 62.36 -31.97
C GLY A 69 -4.40 62.41 -32.53
N LEU A 70 -5.24 61.51 -32.04
CA LEU A 70 -6.68 61.51 -32.27
C LEU A 70 -7.42 61.38 -30.94
N THR A 71 -8.23 62.38 -30.62
CA THR A 71 -9.24 62.32 -29.57
C THR A 71 -10.62 62.20 -30.22
N ASN A 72 -11.29 61.07 -30.03
CA ASN A 72 -12.64 60.83 -30.53
C ASN A 72 -13.64 60.65 -29.39
N SER A 73 -14.48 61.65 -29.16
CA SER A 73 -15.68 61.58 -28.31
C SER A 73 -16.98 61.57 -29.12
N GLY A 74 -16.89 61.78 -30.44
CA GLY A 74 -18.01 61.74 -31.37
C GLY A 74 -18.10 60.43 -32.15
N THR A 75 -18.31 60.52 -33.46
CA THR A 75 -18.45 59.38 -34.38
C THR A 75 -17.39 59.43 -35.48
N LEU A 76 -16.65 58.34 -35.65
CA LEU A 76 -15.85 58.00 -36.82
C LEU A 76 -16.51 56.81 -37.51
N LEU A 77 -17.02 57.02 -38.73
CA LEU A 77 -17.80 56.01 -39.43
C LEU A 77 -17.30 55.80 -40.86
N SER A 78 -17.08 54.55 -41.24
CA SER A 78 -16.83 54.15 -42.63
C SER A 78 -17.72 52.99 -43.04
N ALA A 79 -18.47 53.11 -44.12
CA ALA A 79 -19.19 51.97 -44.71
C ALA A 79 -18.25 51.00 -45.45
N GLY A 80 -16.97 51.36 -45.61
CA GLY A 80 -15.89 50.49 -46.08
C GLY A 80 -14.75 50.42 -45.06
N GLN A 81 -13.56 50.89 -45.44
CA GLN A 81 -12.38 50.82 -44.56
C GLN A 81 -12.30 52.03 -43.62
N LEU A 82 -12.10 51.79 -42.33
CA LEU A 82 -11.68 52.81 -41.37
C LEU A 82 -10.22 52.55 -41.01
N ASN A 83 -9.31 53.41 -41.45
CA ASN A 83 -7.87 53.34 -41.19
C ASN A 83 -7.46 54.49 -40.25
N VAL A 84 -6.88 54.15 -39.10
CA VAL A 84 -6.43 55.11 -38.09
C VAL A 84 -4.96 54.84 -37.78
N GLN A 85 -4.08 55.80 -38.09
CA GLN A 85 -2.63 55.72 -37.88
C GLN A 85 -2.19 56.93 -37.05
N GLN A 86 -2.01 56.75 -35.75
CA GLN A 86 -1.80 57.86 -34.80
C GLN A 86 -0.77 57.45 -33.75
N GLN A 87 0.10 58.33 -33.27
CA GLN A 87 0.94 57.95 -32.11
C GLN A 87 0.09 57.73 -30.86
N THR A 88 -0.91 58.61 -30.65
CA THR A 88 -1.84 58.52 -29.53
C THR A 88 -3.29 58.51 -30.01
N LEU A 89 -4.07 57.58 -29.48
CA LEU A 89 -5.49 57.44 -29.79
C LEU A 89 -6.29 57.34 -28.50
N ASP A 90 -7.13 58.34 -28.23
CA ASP A 90 -8.14 58.30 -27.17
C ASP A 90 -9.53 58.21 -27.80
N ASN A 91 -10.19 57.08 -27.62
CA ASN A 91 -11.55 56.84 -28.08
C ASN A 91 -12.50 56.67 -26.90
N SER A 92 -13.34 57.67 -26.65
CA SER A 92 -14.50 57.62 -25.77
C SER A 92 -15.83 57.58 -26.53
N GLY A 93 -15.81 57.83 -27.83
CA GLY A 93 -16.98 57.82 -28.73
C GLY A 93 -17.15 56.50 -29.50
N LEU A 94 -17.61 56.61 -30.74
CA LEU A 94 -17.79 55.50 -31.68
C LEU A 94 -16.74 55.55 -32.78
N MET A 95 -16.06 54.43 -33.00
CA MET A 95 -15.34 54.11 -34.24
C MET A 95 -15.99 52.88 -34.86
N GLN A 96 -16.43 52.96 -36.12
CA GLN A 96 -17.00 51.83 -36.84
C GLN A 96 -16.57 51.82 -38.30
N GLY A 97 -16.11 50.65 -38.76
CA GLY A 97 -15.80 50.37 -40.15
C GLY A 97 -16.38 49.02 -40.60
N LYS A 98 -16.56 48.80 -41.90
CA LYS A 98 -16.71 47.44 -42.42
C LYS A 98 -15.43 46.64 -42.16
N GLN A 99 -14.27 47.26 -42.43
CA GLN A 99 -12.96 46.80 -41.98
C GLN A 99 -12.34 47.89 -41.12
N LEU A 100 -11.75 47.51 -39.99
CA LEU A 100 -11.07 48.42 -39.08
C LEU A 100 -9.56 48.11 -39.10
N THR A 101 -8.76 49.09 -39.50
CA THR A 101 -7.30 49.05 -39.39
C THR A 101 -6.87 50.15 -38.43
N LEU A 102 -6.12 49.79 -37.39
CA LEU A 102 -5.66 50.72 -36.37
C LEU A 102 -4.18 50.47 -36.09
N ASN A 103 -3.38 51.53 -36.10
CA ASN A 103 -1.99 51.50 -35.66
C ASN A 103 -1.73 52.71 -34.75
N ALA A 104 -1.41 52.46 -33.47
CA ALA A 104 -1.03 53.52 -32.56
C ALA A 104 -0.10 53.13 -31.42
N ASP A 105 0.93 53.90 -31.11
CA ASP A 105 1.84 53.61 -29.98
C ASP A 105 1.05 53.44 -28.66
N ARG A 106 0.15 54.39 -28.35
CA ARG A 106 -0.76 54.29 -27.20
C ARG A 106 -2.22 54.41 -27.65
N TRP A 107 -3.00 53.37 -27.37
CA TRP A 107 -4.44 53.35 -27.60
C TRP A 107 -5.21 53.21 -26.29
N GLN A 108 -6.03 54.22 -25.97
CA GLN A 108 -6.99 54.20 -24.88
C GLN A 108 -8.40 54.10 -25.46
N ASN A 109 -9.11 53.03 -25.14
CA ASN A 109 -10.50 52.81 -25.57
C ASN A 109 -11.42 52.73 -24.36
N SER A 110 -12.23 53.77 -24.16
CA SER A 110 -13.32 53.82 -23.19
C SER A 110 -14.71 53.81 -23.86
N GLY A 111 -14.76 54.01 -25.19
CA GLY A 111 -15.96 53.96 -26.02
C GLY A 111 -16.11 52.65 -26.79
N ASN A 112 -16.47 52.74 -28.07
CA ASN A 112 -16.69 51.61 -28.97
C ASN A 112 -15.73 51.64 -30.17
N ALA A 113 -15.12 50.50 -30.48
CA ALA A 113 -14.40 50.24 -31.73
C ALA A 113 -14.98 48.99 -32.38
N LEU A 114 -15.65 49.15 -33.52
CA LEU A 114 -16.50 48.13 -34.15
C LEU A 114 -16.02 47.80 -35.57
N SER A 115 -16.00 46.51 -35.91
CA SER A 115 -15.76 46.00 -37.27
C SER A 115 -16.83 45.01 -37.70
N GLU A 116 -17.40 45.18 -38.90
CA GLU A 116 -18.37 44.21 -39.48
C GLU A 116 -17.68 43.01 -40.14
N ALA A 117 -16.44 43.16 -40.57
CA ALA A 117 -15.55 42.11 -41.05
C ALA A 117 -14.32 42.03 -40.12
N ASP A 118 -13.16 41.67 -40.66
CA ASP A 118 -11.95 41.56 -39.87
C ASP A 118 -11.40 42.93 -39.44
N ALA A 119 -10.87 42.97 -38.22
CA ALA A 119 -10.10 44.10 -37.70
C ALA A 119 -8.61 43.72 -37.54
N ASP A 120 -7.71 44.60 -38.01
CA ASP A 120 -6.25 44.53 -37.79
C ASP A 120 -5.86 45.70 -36.91
N LEU A 121 -5.51 45.40 -35.66
CA LEU A 121 -5.28 46.37 -34.60
C LEU A 121 -3.85 46.22 -34.08
N GLN A 122 -3.10 47.32 -34.10
CA GLN A 122 -1.71 47.35 -33.68
C GLN A 122 -1.49 48.49 -32.70
N SER A 123 -0.81 48.19 -31.59
CA SER A 123 -0.40 49.21 -30.62
C SER A 123 0.88 48.83 -29.90
N ASP A 124 1.57 49.75 -29.23
CA ASP A 124 2.54 49.33 -28.20
C ASP A 124 1.79 49.07 -26.88
N THR A 125 0.86 49.95 -26.50
CA THR A 125 0.03 49.82 -25.30
C THR A 125 -1.43 50.07 -25.59
N LEU A 126 -2.25 49.05 -25.38
CA LEU A 126 -3.71 49.14 -25.37
C LEU A 126 -4.24 49.17 -23.93
N VAL A 127 -5.03 50.18 -23.60
CA VAL A 127 -5.90 50.19 -22.40
C VAL A 127 -7.36 50.18 -22.87
N ASN A 128 -8.05 49.06 -22.68
CA ASN A 128 -9.44 48.90 -23.05
C ASN A 128 -10.33 48.77 -21.81
N SER A 129 -11.16 49.78 -21.59
CA SER A 129 -12.25 49.79 -20.60
C SER A 129 -13.64 49.83 -21.26
N GLY A 130 -13.68 50.10 -22.57
CA GLY A 130 -14.89 50.11 -23.40
C GLY A 130 -15.13 48.79 -24.11
N LYS A 131 -15.55 48.88 -25.38
CA LYS A 131 -15.86 47.72 -26.23
C LYS A 131 -15.03 47.75 -27.51
N ILE A 132 -14.40 46.62 -27.82
CA ILE A 132 -13.77 46.33 -29.10
C ILE A 132 -14.46 45.09 -29.65
N LEU A 133 -15.24 45.24 -30.71
CA LEU A 133 -16.11 44.17 -31.22
C LEU A 133 -15.89 43.94 -32.73
N GLY A 134 -15.68 42.70 -33.12
CA GLY A 134 -15.61 42.26 -34.51
C GLY A 134 -16.71 41.24 -34.80
N GLN A 135 -17.46 41.39 -35.89
CA GLN A 135 -18.45 40.37 -36.28
C GLN A 135 -17.80 39.12 -36.91
N GLN A 136 -16.54 39.22 -37.34
CA GLN A 136 -15.70 38.14 -37.88
C GLN A 136 -14.43 37.98 -37.02
N GLY A 137 -13.25 38.33 -37.53
CA GLY A 137 -11.99 38.26 -36.80
C GLY A 137 -11.53 39.57 -36.16
N ILE A 138 -10.77 39.48 -35.08
CA ILE A 138 -9.86 40.55 -34.63
C ILE A 138 -8.46 39.96 -34.50
N ALA A 139 -7.51 40.55 -35.21
CA ALA A 139 -6.08 40.37 -34.95
C ALA A 139 -5.57 41.61 -34.21
N LEU A 140 -5.26 41.44 -32.92
CA LEU A 140 -4.67 42.48 -32.08
C LEU A 140 -3.22 42.13 -31.79
N LYS A 141 -2.30 43.01 -32.16
CA LYS A 141 -0.89 42.96 -31.76
C LYS A 141 -0.58 44.16 -30.90
N ALA A 142 -0.35 43.94 -29.61
CA ALA A 142 0.12 44.99 -28.71
C ALA A 142 1.17 44.47 -27.74
N ASN A 143 2.26 45.23 -27.51
CA ASN A 143 3.29 44.80 -26.56
C ASN A 143 2.68 44.62 -25.16
N HIS A 144 1.74 45.50 -24.79
CA HIS A 144 0.97 45.39 -23.56
C HIS A 144 -0.52 45.70 -23.81
N THR A 145 -1.41 44.84 -23.31
CA THR A 145 -2.86 45.05 -23.29
C THR A 145 -3.38 44.96 -21.87
N ASP A 146 -4.02 46.04 -21.40
CA ASP A 146 -4.85 46.04 -20.20
C ASP A 146 -6.33 46.05 -20.62
N ASN A 147 -7.01 44.92 -20.43
CA ASN A 147 -8.41 44.75 -20.75
C ASN A 147 -9.26 44.64 -19.47
N SER A 148 -9.95 45.71 -19.13
CA SER A 148 -11.04 45.74 -18.14
C SER A 148 -12.44 45.81 -18.79
N GLY A 149 -12.49 46.07 -20.10
CA GLY A 149 -13.70 46.12 -20.91
C GLY A 149 -13.99 44.83 -21.67
N TRP A 150 -14.54 44.96 -22.88
CA TRP A 150 -14.90 43.84 -23.76
C TRP A 150 -14.01 43.80 -24.99
N LEU A 151 -13.52 42.61 -25.32
CA LEU A 151 -12.86 42.28 -26.57
C LEU A 151 -13.53 41.02 -27.14
N ILE A 152 -14.34 41.17 -28.19
CA ILE A 152 -15.23 40.09 -28.66
C ILE A 152 -15.18 39.93 -30.18
N ALA A 153 -15.04 38.69 -30.65
CA ALA A 153 -15.17 38.32 -32.06
C ALA A 153 -15.61 36.86 -32.27
N GLN A 154 -15.76 36.43 -33.53
CA GLN A 154 -15.84 34.99 -33.84
C GLN A 154 -14.46 34.34 -33.64
N VAL A 155 -13.41 35.00 -34.14
CA VAL A 155 -12.03 34.57 -34.02
C VAL A 155 -11.19 35.71 -33.44
N LEU A 156 -10.55 35.49 -32.29
CA LEU A 156 -9.61 36.42 -31.69
C LEU A 156 -8.18 35.89 -31.81
N THR A 157 -7.26 36.73 -32.29
CA THR A 157 -5.82 36.47 -32.20
C THR A 157 -5.16 37.64 -31.48
N LEU A 158 -4.63 37.39 -30.29
CA LEU A 158 -4.04 38.40 -29.41
C LEU A 158 -2.55 38.11 -29.25
N ARG A 159 -1.72 39.08 -29.61
CA ARG A 159 -0.25 38.97 -29.59
C ARG A 159 0.37 40.03 -28.67
N GLY A 160 1.14 39.58 -27.68
CA GLY A 160 1.88 40.33 -26.68
C GLY A 160 1.35 40.13 -25.26
N ASP A 161 1.86 40.91 -24.30
CA ASP A 161 1.54 40.70 -22.89
C ASP A 161 0.14 41.21 -22.55
N MET A 162 -0.58 40.46 -21.71
CA MET A 162 -1.98 40.71 -21.44
C MET A 162 -2.29 40.68 -19.95
N ILE A 163 -2.96 41.72 -19.48
CA ILE A 163 -3.70 41.74 -18.22
C ILE A 163 -5.18 41.78 -18.57
N ASN A 164 -5.94 40.82 -18.06
CA ASN A 164 -7.38 40.76 -18.27
C ASN A 164 -8.12 40.76 -16.93
N SER A 165 -8.92 41.79 -16.70
CA SER A 165 -9.92 41.88 -15.62
C SER A 165 -11.35 41.99 -16.16
N GLY A 166 -11.51 42.07 -17.49
CA GLY A 166 -12.79 42.12 -18.19
C GLY A 166 -13.12 40.84 -18.97
N LEU A 167 -13.78 40.99 -20.11
CA LEU A 167 -14.22 39.89 -20.98
C LEU A 167 -13.41 39.86 -22.28
N ILE A 168 -12.82 38.70 -22.55
CA ILE A 168 -12.26 38.32 -23.85
C ILE A 168 -13.07 37.13 -24.36
N GLN A 169 -13.75 37.28 -25.50
CA GLN A 169 -14.62 36.24 -26.05
C GLN A 169 -14.41 36.01 -27.54
N GLY A 170 -14.03 34.79 -27.90
CA GLY A 170 -13.90 34.33 -29.27
C GLY A 170 -14.81 33.12 -29.48
N ASN A 171 -15.99 33.31 -30.07
CA ASN A 171 -17.01 32.24 -30.12
C ASN A 171 -16.48 30.95 -30.77
N GLN A 172 -15.74 31.05 -31.87
CA GLN A 172 -15.12 29.90 -32.52
C GLN A 172 -13.72 29.64 -31.97
N GLN A 173 -12.93 30.70 -31.80
CA GLN A 173 -11.54 30.55 -31.40
C GLN A 173 -10.98 31.79 -30.70
N ILE A 174 -10.14 31.55 -29.69
CA ILE A 174 -9.18 32.50 -29.13
C ILE A 174 -7.76 31.91 -29.34
N THR A 175 -6.85 32.72 -29.87
CA THR A 175 -5.41 32.45 -29.92
C THR A 175 -4.68 33.52 -29.13
N LEU A 176 -3.85 33.12 -28.17
CA LEU A 176 -3.04 33.98 -27.32
C LEU A 176 -1.57 33.67 -27.55
N GLU A 177 -0.75 34.68 -27.85
CA GLU A 177 0.69 34.53 -28.01
C GLU A 177 1.41 35.67 -27.31
N GLY A 178 2.37 35.40 -26.42
CA GLY A 178 3.03 36.46 -25.64
C GLY A 178 3.92 35.89 -24.54
N ASP A 179 4.55 36.75 -23.76
CA ASP A 179 5.37 36.29 -22.65
C ASP A 179 4.54 36.15 -21.37
N GLN A 180 3.62 37.08 -21.12
CA GLN A 180 2.79 37.10 -19.91
C GLN A 180 1.29 37.14 -20.24
N LEU A 181 0.53 36.29 -19.55
CA LEU A 181 -0.92 36.41 -19.43
C LEU A 181 -1.29 36.40 -17.95
N ASP A 182 -1.85 37.50 -17.46
CA ASP A 182 -2.48 37.59 -16.15
C ASP A 182 -3.99 37.75 -16.32
N ASN A 183 -4.73 36.65 -16.18
CA ASN A 183 -6.18 36.66 -16.13
C ASN A 183 -6.61 36.85 -14.66
N GLN A 184 -6.79 38.10 -14.27
CA GLN A 184 -7.04 38.52 -12.90
C GLN A 184 -8.41 38.07 -12.38
N GLN A 185 -8.63 38.26 -11.09
CA GLN A 185 -9.93 38.01 -10.48
C GLN A 185 -11.03 38.80 -11.20
N GLY A 186 -12.09 38.11 -11.63
CA GLY A 186 -13.17 38.70 -12.44
C GLY A 186 -12.93 38.66 -13.95
N GLY A 187 -11.68 38.46 -14.40
CA GLY A 187 -11.33 38.27 -15.80
C GLY A 187 -11.88 36.97 -16.38
N GLN A 188 -12.38 37.04 -17.60
CA GLN A 188 -12.96 35.92 -18.34
C GLN A 188 -12.35 35.79 -19.73
N LEU A 189 -11.87 34.58 -20.06
CA LEU A 189 -11.55 34.16 -21.43
C LEU A 189 -12.52 33.05 -21.85
N LEU A 190 -13.41 33.35 -22.79
CA LEU A 190 -14.51 32.47 -23.18
C LEU A 190 -14.49 32.14 -24.68
N SER A 191 -14.57 30.85 -25.00
CA SER A 191 -14.82 30.36 -26.36
C SER A 191 -15.88 29.26 -26.34
N ASP A 192 -16.73 29.16 -27.35
CA ASP A 192 -17.58 27.98 -27.54
C ASP A 192 -16.81 26.85 -28.27
N GLY A 193 -15.64 27.18 -28.86
CA GLY A 193 -14.78 26.27 -29.61
C GLY A 193 -13.42 26.08 -28.96
N ILE A 194 -12.40 26.77 -29.48
CA ILE A 194 -10.99 26.52 -29.16
C ILE A 194 -10.36 27.71 -28.43
N LEU A 195 -9.62 27.45 -27.37
CA LEU A 195 -8.70 28.42 -26.76
C LEU A 195 -7.27 27.86 -26.84
N ASN A 196 -6.45 28.48 -27.68
CA ASN A 196 -5.03 28.16 -27.82
C ASN A 196 -4.18 29.25 -27.16
N GLY A 197 -3.30 28.87 -26.25
CA GLY A 197 -2.35 29.78 -25.61
C GLY A 197 -0.91 29.31 -25.79
N ASN A 198 -0.06 30.16 -26.34
CA ASN A 198 1.39 29.99 -26.36
C ASN A 198 2.00 31.15 -25.56
N ILE A 199 2.10 30.96 -24.24
CA ILE A 199 2.42 32.01 -23.28
C ILE A 199 3.56 31.55 -22.37
N THR A 200 4.65 32.30 -22.27
CA THR A 200 5.78 31.91 -21.41
C THR A 200 5.36 31.73 -19.94
N SER A 201 4.60 32.65 -19.36
CA SER A 201 4.07 32.59 -17.99
C SER A 201 2.58 32.92 -17.96
N LEU A 202 1.78 31.94 -17.57
CA LEU A 202 0.32 32.05 -17.51
C LEU A 202 -0.15 32.03 -16.05
N ASN A 203 -0.74 33.13 -15.60
CA ASN A 203 -1.39 33.26 -14.30
C ASN A 203 -2.90 33.36 -14.49
N ASN A 204 -3.64 32.42 -13.91
CA ASN A 204 -5.10 32.41 -13.93
C ASN A 204 -5.67 32.56 -12.51
N HIS A 205 -6.25 33.71 -12.24
CA HIS A 205 -7.05 33.99 -11.05
C HIS A 205 -8.56 34.08 -11.37
N GLY A 206 -8.90 34.29 -12.65
CA GLY A 206 -10.27 34.39 -13.16
C GLY A 206 -10.81 33.06 -13.73
N ALA A 207 -11.52 33.17 -14.86
CA ALA A 207 -12.09 32.03 -15.57
C ALA A 207 -11.55 31.90 -17.00
N MET A 208 -11.19 30.68 -17.38
CA MET A 208 -10.97 30.27 -18.77
C MET A 208 -11.92 29.14 -19.12
N GLN A 209 -12.63 29.26 -20.24
CA GLN A 209 -13.57 28.23 -20.67
C GLN A 209 -13.58 28.07 -22.19
N ALA A 210 -13.50 26.82 -22.65
CA ALA A 210 -13.71 26.45 -24.04
C ALA A 210 -14.21 25.01 -24.18
N ASP A 211 -14.60 24.61 -25.39
CA ASP A 211 -14.78 23.18 -25.70
C ASP A 211 -13.42 22.47 -25.69
N GLN A 212 -12.40 23.10 -26.27
CA GLN A 212 -11.03 22.61 -26.29
C GLN A 212 -10.06 23.71 -25.86
N ILE A 213 -9.20 23.39 -24.90
CA ILE A 213 -8.15 24.31 -24.41
C ILE A 213 -6.79 23.65 -24.66
N ALA A 214 -5.90 24.35 -25.35
CA ALA A 214 -4.52 23.94 -25.55
C ALA A 214 -3.55 25.02 -25.08
N LEU A 215 -2.70 24.71 -24.11
CA LEU A 215 -1.75 25.63 -23.49
C LEU A 215 -0.32 25.14 -23.68
N ASN A 216 0.56 26.02 -24.14
CA ASN A 216 2.01 25.84 -24.11
C ASN A 216 2.60 26.97 -23.28
N ALA A 217 3.29 26.61 -22.20
CA ALA A 217 3.89 27.58 -21.29
C ALA A 217 5.20 27.08 -20.69
N LYS A 218 5.99 27.99 -20.11
CA LYS A 218 7.10 27.61 -19.23
C LYS A 218 6.63 27.42 -17.80
N ALA A 219 5.68 28.24 -17.34
CA ALA A 219 5.05 28.13 -16.04
C ALA A 219 3.55 28.41 -16.16
N LEU A 220 2.75 27.65 -15.42
CA LEU A 220 1.31 27.80 -15.35
C LEU A 220 0.88 27.83 -13.89
N GLN A 221 0.32 28.95 -13.44
CA GLN A 221 -0.28 29.10 -12.12
C GLN A 221 -1.80 29.23 -12.28
N ASN A 222 -2.55 28.33 -11.67
CA ASN A 222 -4.00 28.37 -11.67
C ASN A 222 -4.52 28.42 -10.23
N SER A 223 -5.09 29.56 -9.84
CA SER A 223 -5.85 29.72 -8.60
C SER A 223 -7.34 30.01 -8.86
N GLY A 224 -7.70 30.26 -10.12
CA GLY A 224 -9.07 30.42 -10.60
C GLY A 224 -9.65 29.12 -11.17
N THR A 225 -10.38 29.24 -12.28
CA THR A 225 -11.03 28.11 -12.96
C THR A 225 -10.59 28.00 -14.42
N VAL A 226 -10.30 26.79 -14.86
CA VAL A 226 -10.14 26.42 -16.27
C VAL A 226 -11.06 25.25 -16.55
N ARG A 227 -11.98 25.40 -17.49
CA ARG A 227 -13.00 24.39 -17.80
C ARG A 227 -13.05 24.08 -19.29
N ALA A 228 -12.78 22.82 -19.62
CA ALA A 228 -12.92 22.30 -20.98
C ALA A 228 -14.17 21.42 -21.12
N GLY A 229 -14.90 21.57 -22.23
CA GLY A 229 -16.03 20.70 -22.58
C GLY A 229 -15.61 19.32 -23.08
N LYS A 230 -14.54 19.26 -23.88
CA LYS A 230 -14.05 18.04 -24.53
C LYS A 230 -12.59 17.72 -24.17
N ALA A 231 -11.71 18.71 -24.25
CA ALA A 231 -10.28 18.46 -24.06
C ALA A 231 -9.56 19.63 -23.39
N LEU A 232 -8.76 19.34 -22.36
CA LEU A 232 -7.74 20.26 -21.84
C LEU A 232 -6.37 19.63 -22.06
N THR A 233 -5.52 20.26 -22.87
CA THR A 233 -4.12 19.86 -23.07
C THR A 233 -3.19 20.97 -22.63
N ALA A 234 -2.19 20.66 -21.80
CA ALA A 234 -1.17 21.62 -21.43
C ALA A 234 0.23 21.01 -21.51
N GLN A 235 1.15 21.72 -22.17
CA GLN A 235 2.58 21.46 -22.12
C GLN A 235 3.24 22.59 -21.32
N VAL A 236 3.82 22.25 -20.18
CA VAL A 236 4.48 23.19 -19.28
C VAL A 236 5.96 22.83 -19.16
N GLY A 237 6.87 23.73 -19.54
CA GLY A 237 8.31 23.45 -19.48
C GLY A 237 8.89 23.36 -18.07
N GLY A 238 8.18 23.90 -17.08
CA GLY A 238 8.54 23.92 -15.66
C GLY A 238 7.37 23.46 -14.80
N VAL A 239 6.98 24.29 -13.83
CA VAL A 239 5.96 23.95 -12.83
C VAL A 239 4.56 24.30 -13.32
N LEU A 240 3.65 23.34 -13.17
CA LEU A 240 2.20 23.56 -13.18
C LEU A 240 1.72 23.59 -11.72
N ASP A 241 1.42 24.78 -11.19
CA ASP A 241 0.87 24.97 -9.84
C ASP A 241 -0.64 25.20 -9.92
N ASN A 242 -1.41 24.23 -9.44
CA ASN A 242 -2.86 24.29 -9.41
C ASN A 242 -3.36 24.38 -7.96
N SER A 243 -3.74 25.58 -7.55
CA SER A 243 -4.47 25.84 -6.29
C SER A 243 -5.97 26.09 -6.51
N GLY A 244 -6.40 26.23 -7.76
CA GLY A 244 -7.80 26.41 -8.18
C GLY A 244 -8.39 25.13 -8.77
N SER A 245 -9.08 25.25 -9.90
CA SER A 245 -9.73 24.14 -10.58
C SER A 245 -9.30 24.05 -12.05
N LEU A 246 -8.76 22.90 -12.45
CA LEU A 246 -8.63 22.49 -13.85
C LEU A 246 -9.57 21.31 -14.06
N ILE A 247 -10.59 21.47 -14.90
CA ILE A 247 -11.60 20.45 -15.17
C ILE A 247 -11.81 20.26 -16.67
N SER A 248 -11.91 19.01 -17.11
CA SER A 248 -12.41 18.65 -18.44
C SER A 248 -13.54 17.65 -18.31
N GLN A 249 -14.64 17.80 -19.06
CA GLN A 249 -15.74 16.83 -18.98
C GLN A 249 -15.39 15.47 -19.60
N GLN A 250 -14.39 15.43 -20.50
CA GLN A 250 -13.96 14.21 -21.18
C GLN A 250 -12.46 13.98 -20.95
N GLN A 251 -11.59 14.53 -21.81
CA GLN A 251 -10.15 14.26 -21.76
C GLN A 251 -9.36 15.40 -21.11
N MET A 252 -8.38 15.05 -20.28
CA MET A 252 -7.33 15.98 -19.85
C MET A 252 -5.95 15.33 -20.04
N ASN A 253 -5.00 16.07 -20.61
CA ASN A 253 -3.61 15.64 -20.78
C ASN A 253 -2.66 16.78 -20.39
N LEU A 254 -1.97 16.65 -19.26
CA LEU A 254 -1.03 17.65 -18.76
C LEU A 254 0.37 17.06 -18.73
N GLN A 255 1.32 17.73 -19.38
CA GLN A 255 2.74 17.41 -19.33
C GLN A 255 3.50 18.58 -18.71
N ALA A 256 4.29 18.33 -17.68
CA ALA A 256 5.04 19.37 -16.98
C ALA A 256 6.45 18.90 -16.56
N GLY A 257 7.32 19.84 -16.19
CA GLY A 257 8.54 19.51 -15.45
C GLY A 257 8.25 19.10 -14.00
N GLU A 258 7.18 19.65 -13.42
CA GLU A 258 6.63 19.29 -12.12
C GLU A 258 5.14 19.65 -12.07
N ILE A 259 4.34 18.83 -11.40
CA ILE A 259 2.92 19.12 -11.14
C ILE A 259 2.71 19.23 -9.63
N ASP A 260 2.24 20.39 -9.19
CA ASP A 260 1.82 20.65 -7.81
C ASP A 260 0.31 20.93 -7.80
N ASN A 261 -0.47 20.00 -7.25
CA ASN A 261 -1.92 20.10 -7.15
C ASN A 261 -2.36 20.29 -5.70
N LYS A 262 -2.76 21.51 -5.36
CA LYS A 262 -3.39 21.89 -4.09
C LYS A 262 -4.92 22.05 -4.22
N GLY A 263 -5.41 22.17 -5.46
CA GLY A 263 -6.80 22.39 -5.81
C GLY A 263 -7.48 21.16 -6.37
N THR A 264 -8.11 21.26 -7.55
CA THR A 264 -8.78 20.16 -8.25
C THR A 264 -8.21 19.96 -9.65
N LEU A 265 -7.81 18.72 -9.94
CA LEU A 265 -7.56 18.17 -11.28
C LEU A 265 -8.57 17.05 -11.52
N ALA A 266 -9.55 17.27 -12.39
CA ALA A 266 -10.58 16.24 -12.64
C ALA A 266 -10.98 16.14 -14.11
N ALA A 267 -11.06 14.90 -14.60
CA ALA A 267 -11.61 14.57 -15.91
C ALA A 267 -12.25 13.18 -15.95
N ASP A 268 -12.97 12.86 -17.03
CA ASP A 268 -13.37 11.47 -17.26
C ASP A 268 -12.14 10.58 -17.55
N ASN A 269 -11.24 11.08 -18.40
CA ASN A 269 -9.97 10.45 -18.73
C ASN A 269 -8.84 11.44 -18.44
N LEU A 270 -8.13 11.22 -17.33
CA LEU A 270 -7.07 12.11 -16.85
C LEU A 270 -5.70 11.48 -17.10
N SER A 271 -4.85 12.17 -17.86
CA SER A 271 -3.45 11.79 -18.07
C SER A 271 -2.52 12.90 -17.59
N LEU A 272 -1.60 12.56 -16.70
CA LEU A 272 -0.59 13.47 -16.16
C LEU A 272 0.80 12.89 -16.40
N GLY A 273 1.74 13.72 -16.84
CA GLY A 273 3.13 13.32 -17.03
C GLY A 273 4.09 14.38 -16.51
N ALA A 274 4.91 14.01 -15.53
CA ALA A 274 6.00 14.83 -15.00
C ALA A 274 6.97 13.93 -14.20
N PRO A 275 8.26 14.24 -14.08
CA PRO A 275 9.14 13.49 -13.18
C PRO A 275 8.61 13.43 -11.73
N VAL A 276 8.03 14.53 -11.23
CA VAL A 276 7.48 14.64 -9.88
C VAL A 276 6.04 15.14 -9.92
N LEU A 277 5.16 14.46 -9.19
CA LEU A 277 3.78 14.87 -8.93
C LEU A 277 3.53 14.95 -7.42
N SER A 278 3.20 16.16 -6.96
CA SER A 278 2.75 16.44 -5.60
C SER A 278 1.25 16.72 -5.59
N ASN A 279 0.51 15.99 -4.77
CA ASN A 279 -0.94 16.15 -4.63
C ASN A 279 -1.31 16.41 -3.17
N ALA A 280 -1.79 17.62 -2.88
CA ALA A 280 -2.42 18.02 -1.62
C ALA A 280 -3.93 18.30 -1.76
N GLY A 281 -4.45 18.29 -2.99
CA GLY A 281 -5.87 18.49 -3.32
C GLY A 281 -6.55 17.24 -3.86
N LEU A 282 -7.49 17.42 -4.80
CA LEU A 282 -8.20 16.36 -5.51
C LEU A 282 -7.57 16.10 -6.88
N LEU A 283 -7.24 14.84 -7.13
CA LEU A 283 -6.83 14.31 -8.43
C LEU A 283 -7.77 13.15 -8.78
N GLN A 284 -8.57 13.30 -9.84
CA GLN A 284 -9.61 12.33 -10.18
C GLN A 284 -9.72 12.05 -11.69
N GLY A 285 -9.65 10.76 -12.03
CA GLY A 285 -10.05 10.22 -13.34
C GLY A 285 -11.26 9.30 -13.18
N ASN A 286 -12.43 9.67 -13.73
CA ASN A 286 -13.66 8.89 -13.51
C ASN A 286 -13.66 7.54 -14.22
N SER A 287 -13.19 7.50 -15.46
CA SER A 287 -13.06 6.27 -16.24
C SER A 287 -11.62 5.79 -16.25
N THR A 288 -10.67 6.70 -16.52
CA THR A 288 -9.24 6.36 -16.54
C THR A 288 -8.40 7.44 -15.85
N LEU A 289 -7.38 6.96 -15.14
CA LEU A 289 -6.32 7.78 -14.58
C LEU A 289 -4.97 7.20 -15.01
N THR A 290 -4.19 7.98 -15.75
CA THR A 290 -2.84 7.64 -16.21
C THR A 290 -1.85 8.61 -15.59
N LEU A 291 -0.84 8.06 -14.90
CA LEU A 291 0.21 8.83 -14.25
C LEU A 291 1.57 8.33 -14.75
N ASP A 292 2.29 9.17 -15.47
CA ASP A 292 3.67 8.90 -15.93
C ASP A 292 4.65 9.77 -15.13
N HIS A 293 5.15 9.22 -14.01
CA HIS A 293 5.98 9.94 -13.05
C HIS A 293 7.05 9.04 -12.43
N GLN A 294 8.17 9.63 -12.02
CA GLN A 294 9.21 8.92 -11.26
C GLN A 294 8.92 8.97 -9.76
N GLN A 295 8.36 10.08 -9.28
CA GLN A 295 7.99 10.28 -7.88
C GLN A 295 6.55 10.76 -7.77
N LEU A 296 5.77 10.05 -6.95
CA LEU A 296 4.40 10.41 -6.63
C LEU A 296 4.28 10.67 -5.12
N HIS A 297 3.98 11.92 -4.76
CA HIS A 297 3.72 12.34 -3.39
C HIS A 297 2.23 12.69 -3.24
N ASN A 298 1.45 11.78 -2.67
CA ASN A 298 0.08 12.07 -2.25
C ASN A 298 0.11 12.52 -0.79
N LEU A 299 0.20 13.83 -0.58
CA LEU A 299 0.44 14.48 0.69
C LEU A 299 -0.78 14.41 1.63
N HIS A 300 -0.60 14.85 2.88
CA HIS A 300 -1.69 14.96 3.85
C HIS A 300 -2.89 15.74 3.28
N GLY A 301 -4.09 15.17 3.37
CA GLY A 301 -5.32 15.75 2.82
C GLY A 301 -5.50 15.56 1.31
N GLY A 302 -4.45 15.13 0.61
CA GLY A 302 -4.50 14.78 -0.81
C GLY A 302 -5.40 13.56 -1.06
N GLN A 303 -6.15 13.62 -2.15
CA GLN A 303 -7.02 12.56 -2.64
C GLN A 303 -6.67 12.23 -4.09
N LEU A 304 -6.30 10.98 -4.34
CA LEU A 304 -6.10 10.40 -5.65
C LEU A 304 -7.17 9.33 -5.85
N ILE A 305 -8.07 9.57 -6.80
CA ILE A 305 -9.23 8.72 -7.07
C ILE A 305 -9.19 8.24 -8.52
N ALA A 306 -9.01 6.94 -8.71
CA ALA A 306 -9.15 6.27 -10.00
C ALA A 306 -10.47 5.51 -10.03
N GLY A 307 -11.38 5.88 -10.94
CA GLY A 307 -12.67 5.19 -11.10
C GLY A 307 -12.58 3.86 -11.86
N GLY A 308 -11.40 3.51 -12.39
CA GLY A 308 -11.05 2.20 -12.94
C GLY A 308 -9.68 1.72 -12.43
N PRO A 309 -9.14 0.60 -12.98
CA PRO A 309 -7.82 0.09 -12.61
C PRO A 309 -6.70 1.10 -12.82
N LEU A 310 -5.67 1.04 -11.98
CA LEU A 310 -4.52 1.93 -12.02
C LEU A 310 -3.22 1.13 -11.97
N THR A 311 -2.32 1.42 -12.91
CA THR A 311 -0.94 0.91 -12.90
C THR A 311 0.02 2.07 -12.68
N LEU A 312 0.89 1.94 -11.69
CA LEU A 312 1.97 2.88 -11.40
C LEU A 312 3.30 2.20 -11.69
N THR A 313 4.14 2.84 -12.49
CA THR A 313 5.54 2.46 -12.71
C THR A 313 6.41 3.65 -12.39
N LEU A 314 7.07 3.62 -11.24
CA LEU A 314 7.71 4.78 -10.62
C LEU A 314 8.90 4.35 -9.74
N ASP A 315 9.77 5.26 -9.36
CA ASP A 315 10.84 4.97 -8.39
C ASP A 315 10.30 4.97 -6.96
N GLN A 316 9.48 5.98 -6.61
CA GLN A 316 8.96 6.17 -5.27
C GLN A 316 7.49 6.59 -5.22
N LEU A 317 6.72 5.90 -4.38
CA LEU A 317 5.36 6.27 -3.99
C LEU A 317 5.34 6.64 -2.50
N ASP A 318 5.03 7.90 -2.20
CA ASP A 318 4.71 8.35 -0.85
C ASP A 318 3.22 8.67 -0.75
N ASN A 319 2.49 7.92 0.06
CA ASN A 319 1.08 8.13 0.30
C ASN A 319 0.83 8.48 1.77
N ASP A 320 0.58 9.75 2.05
CA ASP A 320 0.13 10.28 3.34
C ASP A 320 -1.37 10.66 3.33
N GLY A 321 -1.96 10.79 2.14
CA GLY A 321 -3.38 11.04 1.91
C GLY A 321 -4.22 9.79 1.62
N LEU A 322 -5.23 9.94 0.76
CA LEU A 322 -6.06 8.86 0.25
C LEU A 322 -5.66 8.52 -1.19
N LEU A 323 -5.33 7.25 -1.44
CA LEU A 323 -5.22 6.65 -2.76
C LEU A 323 -6.33 5.59 -2.87
N GLN A 324 -7.34 5.86 -3.69
CA GLN A 324 -8.48 4.97 -3.90
C GLN A 324 -8.60 4.57 -5.37
N VAL A 325 -8.63 3.26 -5.62
CA VAL A 325 -8.77 2.67 -6.94
C VAL A 325 -10.03 1.80 -6.96
N ASN A 326 -10.93 2.07 -7.88
CA ASN A 326 -12.09 1.22 -8.15
C ASN A 326 -11.69 0.13 -9.16
N GLY A 327 -11.14 -0.96 -8.64
CA GLY A 327 -10.55 -2.05 -9.41
C GLY A 327 -9.15 -2.44 -8.90
N LYS A 328 -8.35 -3.05 -9.78
CA LYS A 328 -6.97 -3.46 -9.46
C LYS A 328 -6.03 -2.26 -9.40
N LEU A 329 -5.25 -2.17 -8.33
CA LEU A 329 -4.05 -1.33 -8.25
C LEU A 329 -2.80 -2.18 -8.44
N SER A 330 -1.99 -1.86 -9.44
CA SER A 330 -0.66 -2.44 -9.67
C SER A 330 0.41 -1.38 -9.47
N VAL A 331 1.38 -1.62 -8.59
CA VAL A 331 2.53 -0.73 -8.38
C VAL A 331 3.81 -1.49 -8.64
N ASN A 332 4.59 -1.03 -9.60
CA ASN A 332 5.95 -1.48 -9.86
C ASN A 332 6.91 -0.33 -9.57
N GLY A 333 7.79 -0.48 -8.57
CA GLY A 333 8.74 0.56 -8.23
C GLY A 333 9.80 0.14 -7.23
N ASN A 334 10.63 1.09 -6.79
CA ASN A 334 11.71 0.77 -5.84
C ASN A 334 11.24 0.88 -4.39
N ARG A 335 10.46 1.92 -4.07
CA ARG A 335 10.09 2.27 -2.70
C ARG A 335 8.63 2.67 -2.59
N LEU A 336 7.95 2.17 -1.56
CA LEU A 336 6.59 2.58 -1.20
C LEU A 336 6.54 2.92 0.28
N ASN A 337 6.20 4.17 0.60
CA ASN A 337 5.89 4.61 1.96
C ASN A 337 4.40 4.94 2.07
N ASN A 338 3.69 4.23 2.92
CA ASN A 338 2.27 4.48 3.18
C ASN A 338 2.08 4.91 4.64
N SER A 339 1.66 6.17 4.81
CA SER A 339 1.22 6.76 6.08
C SER A 339 -0.25 7.17 6.07
N GLY A 340 -0.90 7.15 4.91
CA GLY A 340 -2.32 7.39 4.72
C GLY A 340 -3.10 6.11 4.44
N ARG A 341 -4.06 6.18 3.51
CA ARG A 341 -4.94 5.07 3.13
C ARG A 341 -4.74 4.70 1.67
N LEU A 342 -4.53 3.42 1.41
CA LEU A 342 -4.51 2.81 0.09
C LEU A 342 -5.67 1.80 0.02
N LEU A 343 -6.62 2.05 -0.88
CA LEU A 343 -7.85 1.27 -1.04
C LEU A 343 -8.00 0.77 -2.48
N SER A 344 -8.27 -0.52 -2.66
CA SER A 344 -8.45 -1.17 -3.97
C SER A 344 -9.32 -2.43 -3.88
N ASP A 345 -9.81 -2.92 -5.00
CA ASP A 345 -10.49 -4.23 -5.05
C ASP A 345 -9.47 -5.38 -5.04
N ASP A 346 -8.42 -5.23 -5.84
CA ASP A 346 -7.27 -6.14 -5.92
C ASP A 346 -5.98 -5.32 -5.88
N LEU A 347 -4.92 -5.88 -5.28
CA LEU A 347 -3.66 -5.19 -5.08
C LEU A 347 -2.48 -6.06 -5.48
N ASP A 348 -1.57 -5.48 -6.27
CA ASP A 348 -0.33 -6.10 -6.72
C ASP A 348 0.81 -5.10 -6.54
N LEU A 349 1.66 -5.34 -5.54
CA LEU A 349 2.81 -4.51 -5.24
C LEU A 349 4.09 -5.27 -5.56
N GLN A 350 4.83 -4.80 -6.56
CA GLN A 350 6.16 -5.27 -6.91
C GLN A 350 7.16 -4.17 -6.57
N ILE A 351 7.70 -4.23 -5.35
CA ILE A 351 8.57 -3.21 -4.80
C ILE A 351 10.01 -3.76 -4.73
N ALA A 352 10.94 -3.20 -5.48
CA ALA A 352 12.29 -3.75 -5.60
C ALA A 352 13.07 -3.68 -4.29
N GLU A 353 12.87 -2.64 -3.49
CA GLU A 353 13.58 -2.42 -2.23
C GLU A 353 12.62 -2.53 -1.03
N THR A 354 11.97 -1.41 -0.68
CA THR A 354 11.33 -1.24 0.63
C THR A 354 9.86 -0.90 0.51
N LEU A 355 9.00 -1.71 1.13
CA LEU A 355 7.61 -1.39 1.40
C LEU A 355 7.49 -1.06 2.89
N ASN A 356 7.11 0.18 3.21
CA ASN A 356 6.91 0.65 4.57
C ASN A 356 5.46 1.11 4.75
N ASN A 357 4.69 0.36 5.54
CA ASN A 357 3.38 0.77 6.01
C ASN A 357 3.52 1.29 7.45
N SER A 358 3.49 2.61 7.62
CA SER A 358 3.76 3.28 8.89
C SER A 358 2.62 3.06 9.90
N SER A 359 2.77 3.56 11.13
CA SER A 359 1.79 3.33 12.20
C SER A 359 0.39 3.88 11.93
N THR A 360 0.27 4.90 11.08
CA THR A 360 -1.03 5.43 10.61
C THR A 360 -1.46 4.84 9.27
N GLY A 361 -0.55 4.11 8.61
CA GLY A 361 -0.75 3.52 7.30
C GLY A 361 -1.81 2.42 7.31
N GLN A 362 -2.74 2.52 6.37
CA GLN A 362 -3.73 1.50 6.07
C GLN A 362 -3.64 1.08 4.61
N ILE A 363 -3.45 -0.21 4.37
CA ILE A 363 -3.57 -0.83 3.05
C ILE A 363 -4.72 -1.83 3.14
N VAL A 364 -5.84 -1.53 2.48
CA VAL A 364 -7.05 -2.36 2.56
C VAL A 364 -7.50 -2.74 1.16
N THR A 365 -7.58 -4.04 0.92
CA THR A 365 -7.98 -4.59 -0.37
C THR A 365 -9.23 -5.45 -0.22
N GLY A 366 -10.17 -5.35 -1.15
CA GLY A 366 -11.44 -6.08 -1.10
C GLY A 366 -11.30 -7.59 -1.27
N GLN A 367 -10.37 -8.03 -2.13
CA GLN A 367 -10.20 -9.42 -2.55
C GLN A 367 -8.74 -9.89 -2.33
N GLN A 368 -7.93 -9.92 -3.38
CA GLN A 368 -6.55 -10.43 -3.34
C GLN A 368 -5.55 -9.29 -3.15
N ALA A 369 -4.59 -9.46 -2.24
CA ALA A 369 -3.42 -8.62 -2.13
C ALA A 369 -2.15 -9.46 -2.27
N ASP A 370 -1.39 -9.23 -3.34
CA ASP A 370 -0.09 -9.86 -3.60
C ASP A 370 1.02 -8.81 -3.43
N LEU A 371 1.87 -8.98 -2.42
CA LEU A 371 2.88 -8.01 -2.04
C LEU A 371 4.28 -8.61 -2.11
N GLN A 372 5.18 -7.98 -2.85
CA GLN A 372 6.57 -8.37 -2.97
C GLN A 372 7.48 -7.19 -2.63
N ALA A 373 8.38 -7.38 -1.68
CA ALA A 373 9.40 -6.40 -1.32
C ALA A 373 10.68 -7.07 -0.79
N GLN A 374 11.86 -6.49 -1.01
CA GLN A 374 13.06 -7.01 -0.34
C GLN A 374 12.92 -6.87 1.18
N THR A 375 12.59 -5.66 1.64
CA THR A 375 12.28 -5.37 3.05
C THR A 375 10.85 -4.87 3.16
N PHE A 376 10.05 -5.61 3.92
CA PHE A 376 8.66 -5.30 4.20
C PHE A 376 8.54 -4.89 5.67
N SER A 377 8.23 -3.63 5.94
CA SER A 377 7.96 -3.13 7.28
C SER A 377 6.49 -2.75 7.43
N ASN A 378 5.83 -3.29 8.45
CA ASN A 378 4.45 -2.94 8.79
C ASN A 378 4.34 -2.57 10.26
N SER A 379 4.03 -1.30 10.51
CA SER A 379 3.64 -0.79 11.83
C SER A 379 2.16 -0.41 11.90
N GLY A 380 1.46 -0.37 10.77
CA GLY A 380 0.04 -0.04 10.65
C GLY A 380 -0.84 -1.27 10.40
N GLN A 381 -1.81 -1.13 9.50
CA GLN A 381 -2.73 -2.22 9.12
C GLN A 381 -2.63 -2.55 7.64
N ILE A 382 -2.53 -3.84 7.33
CA ILE A 382 -2.70 -4.39 5.99
C ILE A 382 -3.72 -5.53 6.05
N ALA A 383 -4.80 -5.42 5.27
CA ALA A 383 -5.91 -6.38 5.30
C ALA A 383 -6.46 -6.68 3.90
N ALA A 384 -6.76 -7.96 3.65
CA ALA A 384 -7.44 -8.44 2.44
C ALA A 384 -8.25 -9.72 2.71
N GLN A 385 -9.07 -10.16 1.75
CA GLN A 385 -9.71 -11.49 1.82
C GLN A 385 -8.63 -12.60 1.75
N GLN A 386 -7.68 -12.42 0.85
CA GLN A 386 -6.50 -13.26 0.69
C GLN A 386 -5.28 -12.34 0.58
N LEU A 387 -4.34 -12.49 1.50
CA LEU A 387 -3.12 -11.70 1.57
C LEU A 387 -1.92 -12.63 1.39
N SER A 388 -1.17 -12.42 0.32
CA SER A 388 0.12 -13.05 0.08
C SER A 388 1.22 -12.00 0.16
N ALA A 389 2.27 -12.25 0.93
CA ALA A 389 3.44 -11.38 0.95
C ALA A 389 4.74 -12.18 0.91
N SER A 390 5.74 -11.69 0.17
CA SER A 390 7.04 -12.35 0.05
C SER A 390 8.20 -11.38 -0.09
N GLY A 391 9.40 -11.84 0.27
CA GLY A 391 10.57 -11.00 0.32
C GLY A 391 11.80 -11.60 0.98
N ASN A 392 12.78 -10.75 1.30
CA ASN A 392 13.92 -11.15 2.13
C ASN A 392 13.58 -11.03 3.61
N THR A 393 13.13 -9.85 4.06
CA THR A 393 12.86 -9.57 5.47
C THR A 393 11.45 -9.00 5.66
N LEU A 394 10.67 -9.61 6.55
CA LEU A 394 9.44 -9.05 7.09
C LEU A 394 9.68 -8.54 8.52
N GLU A 395 9.40 -7.27 8.77
CA GLU A 395 9.33 -6.65 10.09
C GLU A 395 7.88 -6.25 10.38
N ASN A 396 7.21 -6.99 11.25
CA ASN A 396 5.83 -6.70 11.61
C ASN A 396 5.72 -6.25 13.07
N SER A 397 5.26 -5.01 13.25
CA SER A 397 4.88 -4.39 14.53
C SER A 397 3.40 -3.96 14.55
N GLY A 398 2.67 -4.17 13.45
CA GLY A 398 1.25 -3.86 13.30
C GLY A 398 0.41 -5.10 12.97
N LEU A 399 -0.65 -4.92 12.19
CA LEU A 399 -1.57 -5.97 11.79
C LEU A 399 -1.36 -6.36 10.31
N LEU A 400 -1.09 -7.65 10.07
CA LEU A 400 -1.27 -8.29 8.77
C LEU A 400 -2.44 -9.27 8.88
N GLN A 401 -3.47 -9.08 8.05
CA GLN A 401 -4.70 -9.88 8.11
C GLN A 401 -5.14 -10.38 6.74
N GLY A 402 -5.36 -11.69 6.66
CA GLY A 402 -6.17 -12.32 5.63
C GLY A 402 -7.50 -12.80 6.22
N ASP A 403 -8.63 -12.61 5.56
CA ASP A 403 -9.89 -13.20 6.06
C ASP A 403 -9.91 -14.73 5.86
N THR A 404 -9.55 -15.19 4.66
CA THR A 404 -9.46 -16.63 4.34
C THR A 404 -8.03 -17.15 4.24
N LEU A 405 -7.08 -16.30 3.84
CA LEU A 405 -5.69 -16.70 3.68
C LEU A 405 -4.75 -15.56 4.04
N LEU A 406 -3.77 -15.87 4.89
CA LEU A 406 -2.55 -15.10 5.02
C LEU A 406 -1.37 -16.03 4.69
N ASP A 407 -0.67 -15.80 3.58
CA ASP A 407 0.50 -16.57 3.12
C ASP A 407 1.74 -15.68 3.11
N LEU A 408 2.73 -15.99 3.94
CA LEU A 408 3.94 -15.19 4.12
C LEU A 408 5.18 -16.01 3.76
N GLY A 409 5.94 -15.55 2.76
CA GLY A 409 7.16 -16.19 2.26
C GLY A 409 8.41 -15.32 2.37
N PHE A 410 9.15 -15.39 3.48
CA PHE A 410 10.31 -14.54 3.72
C PHE A 410 11.54 -15.32 4.19
N ALA A 411 12.74 -14.92 3.74
CA ALA A 411 13.99 -15.48 4.26
C ALA A 411 14.16 -15.21 5.78
N GLN A 412 13.64 -14.07 6.25
CA GLN A 412 13.58 -13.71 7.65
C GLN A 412 12.22 -13.11 8.00
N THR A 413 11.52 -13.69 8.97
CA THR A 413 10.28 -13.15 9.54
C THR A 413 10.52 -12.67 10.96
N LEU A 414 10.33 -11.37 11.22
CA LEU A 414 10.43 -10.74 12.53
C LEU A 414 9.06 -10.20 12.92
N ASN A 415 8.35 -10.91 13.79
CA ASN A 415 7.08 -10.46 14.34
C ASN A 415 7.30 -9.92 15.76
N HIS A 416 7.35 -8.60 15.91
CA HIS A 416 7.65 -7.93 17.17
C HIS A 416 6.46 -7.99 18.16
N ASN A 417 6.65 -7.50 19.39
CA ASN A 417 5.66 -7.61 20.49
C ASN A 417 4.23 -7.18 20.13
N ASN A 418 4.07 -6.13 19.31
CA ASN A 418 2.76 -5.63 18.89
C ASN A 418 2.28 -6.23 17.56
N GLY A 419 3.13 -7.03 16.91
CA GLY A 419 2.87 -7.65 15.63
C GLY A 419 1.81 -8.74 15.72
N GLN A 420 0.80 -8.64 14.86
CA GLN A 420 -0.27 -9.62 14.70
C GLN A 420 -0.28 -10.14 13.26
N LEU A 421 -0.16 -11.47 13.13
CA LEU A 421 -0.36 -12.18 11.87
C LEU A 421 -1.65 -13.00 12.02
N LEU A 422 -2.72 -12.57 11.36
CA LEU A 422 -4.05 -13.13 11.55
C LEU A 422 -4.63 -13.68 10.24
N SER A 423 -5.18 -14.88 10.31
CA SER A 423 -6.10 -15.41 9.31
C SER A 423 -7.41 -15.86 9.94
N GLY A 424 -8.53 -15.59 9.28
CA GLY A 424 -9.83 -16.16 9.70
C GLY A 424 -9.94 -17.67 9.41
N ASP A 425 -9.16 -18.18 8.44
CA ASP A 425 -9.10 -19.61 8.10
C ASP A 425 -7.66 -20.13 8.10
N ARG A 426 -6.89 -19.95 7.02
CA ARG A 426 -5.52 -20.51 6.92
C ARG A 426 -4.44 -19.45 7.05
N LEU A 427 -3.49 -19.66 7.96
CA LEU A 427 -2.25 -18.89 8.09
C LEU A 427 -1.07 -19.78 7.69
N ILE A 428 -0.30 -19.35 6.70
CA ILE A 428 0.88 -20.05 6.19
C ILE A 428 2.11 -19.15 6.39
N ILE A 429 3.13 -19.67 7.06
CA ILE A 429 4.43 -19.01 7.21
C ILE A 429 5.50 -19.92 6.59
N LYS A 430 6.19 -19.45 5.56
CA LYS A 430 7.26 -20.20 4.87
C LYS A 430 8.54 -19.39 4.72
N GLY A 431 9.68 -20.06 4.72
CA GLY A 431 10.97 -19.46 4.36
C GLY A 431 12.12 -19.88 5.28
N GLY A 432 12.98 -18.92 5.64
CA GLY A 432 14.21 -19.19 6.38
C GLY A 432 14.00 -19.16 7.89
N SER A 433 14.51 -18.12 8.56
CA SER A 433 14.39 -17.98 10.02
C SER A 433 13.17 -17.14 10.40
N ALA A 434 12.51 -17.49 11.52
CA ALA A 434 11.49 -16.65 12.12
C ALA A 434 11.74 -16.40 13.61
N VAL A 435 11.52 -15.16 14.02
CA VAL A 435 11.44 -14.74 15.43
C VAL A 435 10.05 -14.19 15.66
N ASN A 436 9.33 -14.79 16.62
CA ASN A 436 8.01 -14.32 17.01
C ASN A 436 8.02 -13.88 18.47
N ASP A 437 7.94 -12.57 18.69
CA ASP A 437 7.64 -11.97 19.98
C ASP A 437 6.14 -11.61 20.10
N GLY A 438 5.42 -11.47 18.97
CA GLY A 438 4.00 -11.14 18.88
C GLY A 438 3.04 -12.34 18.80
N SER A 439 1.98 -12.22 17.99
CA SER A 439 0.94 -13.25 17.85
C SER A 439 0.74 -13.73 16.40
N TRP A 440 0.63 -15.05 16.22
CA TRP A 440 0.24 -15.71 14.97
C TRP A 440 -1.05 -16.50 15.23
N GLN A 441 -2.07 -16.31 14.40
CA GLN A 441 -3.33 -17.04 14.55
C GLN A 441 -3.98 -17.39 13.22
N GLY A 442 -4.49 -18.61 13.14
CA GLY A 442 -5.37 -19.08 12.07
C GLY A 442 -6.22 -20.25 12.57
N GLN A 443 -7.28 -20.60 11.84
CA GLN A 443 -7.99 -21.86 12.07
C GLN A 443 -7.06 -23.05 11.81
N GLN A 444 -6.30 -22.98 10.71
CA GLN A 444 -5.14 -23.82 10.46
C GLN A 444 -3.90 -22.94 10.38
N LEU A 445 -2.89 -23.26 11.19
CA LEU A 445 -1.58 -22.62 11.17
C LEU A 445 -0.54 -23.62 10.63
N ASP A 446 -0.03 -23.35 9.42
CA ASP A 446 1.04 -24.14 8.80
C ASP A 446 2.34 -23.33 8.80
N VAL A 447 3.43 -23.92 9.31
CA VAL A 447 4.74 -23.28 9.42
C VAL A 447 5.80 -24.18 8.79
N THR A 448 6.54 -23.65 7.82
CA THR A 448 7.66 -24.35 7.15
C THR A 448 8.88 -23.45 7.13
N LEU A 449 9.85 -23.69 7.99
CA LEU A 449 10.97 -22.77 8.22
C LEU A 449 12.30 -23.53 8.40
N ASP A 450 13.42 -22.83 8.20
CA ASP A 450 14.73 -23.33 8.62
C ASP A 450 14.84 -23.37 10.16
N SER A 451 14.41 -22.29 10.83
CA SER A 451 14.42 -22.18 12.30
C SER A 451 13.31 -21.26 12.82
N LEU A 452 12.87 -21.51 14.05
CA LEU A 452 11.84 -20.72 14.73
C LEU A 452 12.22 -20.47 16.20
N ASP A 453 12.38 -19.20 16.59
CA ASP A 453 12.42 -18.73 17.99
C ASP A 453 11.08 -18.07 18.35
N ASN A 454 10.25 -18.80 19.08
CA ASN A 454 8.96 -18.33 19.55
C ASN A 454 9.02 -17.87 21.01
N ARG A 455 8.81 -16.57 21.23
CA ARG A 455 8.69 -15.91 22.54
C ARG A 455 7.29 -15.38 22.80
N GLY A 456 6.49 -15.20 21.75
CA GLY A 456 5.09 -14.79 21.79
C GLY A 456 4.10 -15.97 21.76
N GLY A 457 3.03 -15.86 20.98
CA GLY A 457 1.98 -16.87 20.87
C GLY A 457 1.71 -17.33 19.44
N LEU A 458 1.69 -18.65 19.22
CA LEU A 458 1.16 -19.28 18.01
C LEU A 458 -0.11 -20.04 18.38
N ASN A 459 -1.21 -19.72 17.69
CA ASN A 459 -2.52 -20.31 17.93
C ASN A 459 -3.10 -20.87 16.63
N GLY A 460 -2.97 -22.18 16.44
CA GLY A 460 -3.63 -22.90 15.36
C GLY A 460 -4.93 -23.51 15.89
N ILE A 461 -6.06 -22.85 15.73
CA ILE A 461 -7.29 -23.17 16.50
C ILE A 461 -7.72 -24.63 16.27
N SER A 462 -7.89 -25.07 15.02
CA SER A 462 -8.17 -26.48 14.67
C SER A 462 -6.90 -27.29 14.49
N ALA A 463 -5.84 -26.69 13.95
CA ALA A 463 -4.58 -27.37 13.72
C ALA A 463 -3.37 -26.43 13.73
N LEU A 464 -2.27 -26.93 14.28
CA LEU A 464 -0.94 -26.34 14.22
C LEU A 464 0.04 -27.36 13.62
N ARG A 465 0.54 -27.10 12.41
CA ARG A 465 1.55 -27.93 11.76
C ARG A 465 2.86 -27.15 11.63
N GLY A 466 3.94 -27.70 12.16
CA GLY A 466 5.27 -27.11 12.06
C GLY A 466 6.25 -28.11 11.46
N ASP A 467 6.90 -27.71 10.37
CA ASP A 467 8.05 -28.40 9.79
C ASP A 467 9.25 -27.46 9.83
N ILE A 468 10.13 -27.66 10.81
CA ILE A 468 11.25 -26.77 11.10
C ILE A 468 12.55 -27.53 10.86
N ALA A 469 13.34 -27.12 9.87
CA ALA A 469 14.49 -27.92 9.44
C ALA A 469 15.52 -28.12 10.58
N THR A 470 15.77 -27.09 11.39
CA THR A 470 16.80 -27.08 12.43
C THR A 470 16.21 -26.95 13.84
N ASP A 471 16.27 -25.76 14.42
CA ASP A 471 15.88 -25.47 15.80
C ASP A 471 14.46 -24.89 15.86
N LEU A 472 13.58 -25.59 16.60
CA LEU A 472 12.36 -25.03 17.15
C LEU A 472 12.58 -24.70 18.63
N ILE A 473 12.73 -23.41 18.93
CA ILE A 473 12.90 -22.90 20.29
C ILE A 473 11.59 -22.25 20.72
N ASN A 474 10.90 -22.87 21.67
CA ASN A 474 9.68 -22.33 22.26
C ASN A 474 9.91 -21.85 23.69
N ARG A 475 9.87 -20.53 23.88
CA ARG A 475 9.85 -19.84 25.17
C ARG A 475 8.48 -19.25 25.50
N GLY A 476 7.65 -19.04 24.49
CA GLY A 476 6.30 -18.53 24.58
C GLY A 476 5.24 -19.65 24.63
N THR A 477 4.20 -19.51 23.82
CA THR A 477 3.09 -20.46 23.73
C THR A 477 2.88 -20.96 22.30
N LEU A 478 2.71 -22.28 22.16
CA LEU A 478 2.20 -22.96 20.97
C LEU A 478 0.93 -23.69 21.39
N ILE A 479 -0.22 -23.31 20.84
CA ILE A 479 -1.52 -23.86 21.25
C ILE A 479 -2.35 -24.27 20.05
N SER A 480 -3.02 -25.41 20.17
CA SER A 480 -4.14 -25.80 19.30
C SER A 480 -5.30 -26.37 20.13
N GLN A 481 -6.55 -26.09 19.75
CA GLN A 481 -7.71 -26.78 20.32
C GLN A 481 -7.97 -28.12 19.63
N GLY A 482 -7.30 -28.38 18.50
CA GLY A 482 -7.32 -29.65 17.80
C GLY A 482 -5.92 -30.27 17.75
N GLU A 483 -5.41 -30.46 16.56
CA GLU A 483 -4.22 -31.27 16.29
C GLU A 483 -2.96 -30.40 16.22
N SER A 484 -1.89 -30.79 16.92
CA SER A 484 -0.58 -30.15 16.76
C SER A 484 0.47 -31.18 16.40
N ASP A 485 1.05 -31.06 15.21
CA ASP A 485 2.16 -31.89 14.74
C ASP A 485 3.39 -31.00 14.49
N LEU A 486 4.44 -31.18 15.28
CA LEU A 486 5.67 -30.37 15.23
C LEU A 486 6.88 -31.26 14.96
N ASN A 487 7.54 -31.00 13.84
CA ASN A 487 8.74 -31.67 13.40
C ASN A 487 9.92 -30.69 13.47
N ALA A 488 11.00 -31.07 14.14
CA ALA A 488 12.25 -30.30 14.13
C ALA A 488 13.47 -31.18 14.38
N THR A 489 14.63 -30.86 13.80
CA THR A 489 15.88 -31.56 14.17
C THR A 489 16.12 -31.44 15.68
N THR A 490 16.00 -30.23 16.21
CA THR A 490 16.04 -29.97 17.65
C THR A 490 14.84 -29.17 18.11
N LEU A 491 14.09 -29.71 19.06
CA LEU A 491 12.98 -29.03 19.72
C LEU A 491 13.37 -28.71 21.18
N ARG A 492 13.40 -27.42 21.52
CA ARG A 492 13.61 -26.95 22.90
C ARG A 492 12.37 -26.23 23.38
N ASN A 493 11.75 -26.73 24.44
CA ASN A 493 10.59 -26.10 25.05
C ASN A 493 10.91 -25.67 26.49
N SER A 494 10.96 -24.37 26.74
CA SER A 494 10.90 -23.78 28.10
C SER A 494 9.58 -23.06 28.36
N GLY A 495 8.73 -22.93 27.33
CA GLY A 495 7.40 -22.34 27.39
C GLY A 495 6.29 -23.40 27.50
N LYS A 496 5.21 -23.21 26.74
CA LYS A 496 4.07 -24.15 26.70
C LYS A 496 3.82 -24.62 25.27
N ILE A 497 3.62 -25.92 25.11
CA ILE A 497 3.10 -26.55 23.89
C ILE A 497 1.89 -27.38 24.29
N MET A 498 0.71 -27.02 23.80
CA MET A 498 -0.55 -27.63 24.21
C MET A 498 -1.44 -27.90 22.99
N ALA A 499 -2.02 -29.10 22.92
CA ALA A 499 -2.96 -29.47 21.87
C ALA A 499 -4.03 -30.46 22.37
N ASN A 500 -5.07 -30.69 21.59
CA ASN A 500 -5.98 -31.80 21.87
C ASN A 500 -5.26 -33.15 21.65
N ARG A 501 -4.65 -33.35 20.47
CA ARG A 501 -3.58 -34.35 20.29
C ARG A 501 -2.29 -33.63 19.89
N LEU A 502 -1.22 -33.97 20.61
CA LEU A 502 0.11 -33.40 20.43
C LEU A 502 1.07 -34.47 19.87
N GLY A 503 1.60 -34.24 18.67
CA GLY A 503 2.66 -35.02 18.03
C GLY A 503 3.95 -34.20 17.93
N LEU A 504 5.06 -34.75 18.42
CA LEU A 504 6.38 -34.14 18.38
C LEU A 504 7.37 -35.13 17.77
N GLN A 505 8.14 -34.70 16.76
CA GLN A 505 9.15 -35.53 16.10
C GLN A 505 10.46 -34.77 15.92
N GLY A 506 11.59 -35.46 16.10
CA GLY A 506 12.91 -34.86 15.90
C GLY A 506 14.10 -35.77 16.16
N THR A 507 15.30 -35.21 16.21
CA THR A 507 16.51 -35.93 16.68
C THR A 507 16.75 -35.69 18.17
N SER A 508 16.50 -34.45 18.63
CA SER A 508 16.63 -34.07 20.03
C SER A 508 15.42 -33.28 20.49
N LEU A 509 14.79 -33.73 21.56
CA LEU A 509 13.66 -33.06 22.21
C LEU A 509 14.01 -32.78 23.66
N ASN A 510 14.13 -31.50 24.03
CA ASN A 510 14.33 -31.08 25.40
C ASN A 510 13.11 -30.29 25.89
N ASN A 511 12.48 -30.78 26.96
CA ASN A 511 11.40 -30.08 27.62
C ASN A 511 11.78 -29.70 29.05
N ASP A 512 11.85 -28.39 29.28
CA ASP A 512 11.94 -27.75 30.60
C ASP A 512 10.65 -27.00 30.98
N GLY A 513 9.73 -26.85 30.03
CA GLY A 513 8.40 -26.23 30.22
C GLY A 513 7.25 -27.26 30.28
N LEU A 514 6.11 -26.89 29.69
CA LEU A 514 4.92 -27.75 29.62
C LEU A 514 4.72 -28.30 28.21
N LEU A 515 4.60 -29.63 28.11
CA LEU A 515 4.01 -30.32 26.97
C LEU A 515 2.70 -30.95 27.42
N GLN A 516 1.59 -30.66 26.74
CA GLN A 516 0.28 -31.20 27.11
C GLN A 516 -0.55 -31.63 25.89
N GLY A 517 -1.03 -32.87 25.92
CA GLY A 517 -2.04 -33.40 24.99
C GLY A 517 -3.32 -33.78 25.72
N ASN A 518 -4.47 -33.23 25.35
CA ASN A 518 -5.72 -33.55 26.05
C ASN A 518 -6.15 -35.03 25.87
N THR A 519 -6.12 -35.54 24.65
CA THR A 519 -6.47 -36.94 24.33
C THR A 519 -5.25 -37.81 24.08
N ALA A 520 -4.16 -37.23 23.57
CA ALA A 520 -2.91 -37.94 23.33
C ALA A 520 -1.72 -37.00 23.25
N LEU A 521 -0.57 -37.47 23.72
CA LEU A 521 0.75 -36.87 23.52
C LEU A 521 1.71 -37.96 23.01
N THR A 522 2.24 -37.79 21.81
CA THR A 522 3.26 -38.65 21.21
C THR A 522 4.53 -37.84 20.98
N ALA A 523 5.65 -38.29 21.54
CA ALA A 523 6.96 -37.70 21.31
C ALA A 523 7.94 -38.77 20.81
N GLN A 524 8.57 -38.51 19.66
CA GLN A 524 9.52 -39.41 19.02
C GLN A 524 10.82 -38.66 18.70
N ALA A 525 11.94 -39.09 19.30
CA ALA A 525 13.25 -38.56 18.93
C ALA A 525 14.41 -39.47 19.35
N ASP A 526 15.57 -39.40 18.70
CA ASP A 526 16.74 -40.18 19.12
C ASP A 526 17.12 -39.88 20.58
N ASN A 527 16.96 -38.63 21.02
CA ASN A 527 17.19 -38.20 22.39
C ASN A 527 15.99 -37.40 22.89
N ILE A 528 15.33 -37.88 23.95
CA ILE A 528 14.29 -37.14 24.66
C ILE A 528 14.79 -36.84 26.08
N THR A 529 14.84 -35.55 26.42
CA THR A 529 15.14 -35.08 27.77
C THR A 529 13.94 -34.33 28.34
N GLN A 530 13.35 -34.90 29.39
CA GLN A 530 12.41 -34.21 30.25
C GLN A 530 13.17 -33.69 31.48
N SER A 531 13.32 -32.37 31.60
CA SER A 531 14.07 -31.73 32.69
C SER A 531 13.26 -31.67 34.00
N ALA A 532 13.94 -31.43 35.12
CA ALA A 532 13.33 -31.43 36.45
C ALA A 532 12.20 -30.40 36.62
N GLY A 533 12.29 -29.24 35.96
CA GLY A 533 11.27 -28.19 36.00
C GLY A 533 10.07 -28.46 35.08
N GLY A 534 10.23 -29.33 34.08
CA GLY A 534 9.22 -29.52 33.06
C GLY A 534 8.17 -30.57 33.40
N LYS A 535 7.10 -30.54 32.61
CA LYS A 535 5.95 -31.44 32.70
C LYS A 535 5.57 -31.97 31.31
N THR A 536 5.38 -33.27 31.21
CA THR A 536 4.81 -33.93 30.02
C THR A 536 3.52 -34.63 30.41
N LEU A 537 2.38 -34.06 30.00
CA LEU A 537 1.07 -34.47 30.47
C LEU A 537 0.20 -34.92 29.30
N SER A 538 -0.49 -36.04 29.47
CA SER A 538 -1.60 -36.44 28.62
C SER A 538 -2.85 -36.75 29.44
N GLY A 539 -4.00 -36.23 29.01
CA GLY A 539 -5.30 -36.65 29.53
C GLY A 539 -5.77 -37.99 28.96
N GLY A 540 -5.02 -38.59 28.02
CA GLY A 540 -5.26 -39.91 27.47
C GLY A 540 -3.94 -40.65 27.27
N THR A 541 -3.58 -40.98 26.03
CA THR A 541 -2.35 -41.76 25.78
C THR A 541 -1.11 -40.88 25.81
N LEU A 542 -0.13 -41.22 26.65
CA LEU A 542 1.22 -40.69 26.62
C LEU A 542 2.16 -41.72 25.97
N THR A 543 2.74 -41.41 24.81
CA THR A 543 3.73 -42.26 24.15
C THR A 543 5.06 -41.54 23.99
N LEU A 544 6.13 -42.12 24.53
CA LEU A 544 7.50 -41.66 24.36
C LEU A 544 8.31 -42.72 23.63
N THR A 545 8.90 -42.35 22.50
CA THR A 545 9.75 -43.24 21.70
C THR A 545 11.12 -42.61 21.51
N ALA A 546 12.20 -43.22 22.02
CA ALA A 546 13.53 -42.65 21.89
C ALA A 546 14.70 -43.64 21.85
N GLY A 547 15.84 -43.26 21.28
CA GLY A 547 17.08 -44.01 21.53
C GLY A 547 17.50 -43.85 22.99
N GLN A 548 17.74 -42.61 23.41
CA GLN A 548 18.05 -42.22 24.78
C GLN A 548 16.89 -41.43 25.37
N LEU A 549 16.31 -41.93 26.45
CA LEU A 549 15.30 -41.22 27.21
C LEU A 549 15.86 -40.83 28.58
N ASN A 550 15.90 -39.54 28.89
CA ASN A 550 16.22 -39.01 30.22
C ASN A 550 15.00 -38.28 30.75
N THR A 551 14.50 -38.70 31.90
CA THR A 551 13.25 -38.17 32.46
C THR A 551 13.41 -37.82 33.92
N GLN A 552 13.44 -36.52 34.15
CA GLN A 552 13.29 -35.85 35.43
C GLN A 552 11.88 -35.23 35.47
N GLY A 553 11.51 -34.52 36.53
CA GLY A 553 10.24 -33.78 36.58
C GLY A 553 9.00 -34.70 36.58
N THR A 554 7.91 -34.24 35.95
CA THR A 554 6.60 -34.92 36.00
C THR A 554 6.16 -35.42 34.63
N LEU A 555 5.83 -36.70 34.54
CA LEU A 555 5.22 -37.35 33.39
C LEU A 555 3.88 -37.96 33.81
N GLN A 556 2.83 -37.77 33.01
CA GLN A 556 1.52 -38.35 33.30
C GLN A 556 0.77 -38.69 32.02
N GLY A 557 0.12 -39.86 32.00
CA GLY A 557 -0.85 -40.26 30.98
C GLY A 557 -1.89 -41.19 31.58
N GLU A 558 -3.05 -41.36 30.94
CA GLU A 558 -3.95 -42.49 31.26
C GLU A 558 -3.27 -43.80 30.90
N GLN A 559 -2.91 -43.94 29.63
CA GLN A 559 -2.07 -45.02 29.14
C GLN A 559 -0.68 -44.45 28.89
N ALA A 560 0.27 -44.76 29.77
CA ALA A 560 1.66 -44.40 29.58
C ALA A 560 2.39 -45.53 28.84
N THR A 561 3.02 -45.20 27.71
CA THR A 561 3.80 -46.11 26.88
C THR A 561 5.18 -45.51 26.64
N VAL A 562 6.23 -46.25 27.00
CA VAL A 562 7.62 -45.86 26.80
C VAL A 562 8.33 -46.92 25.99
N ASN A 563 8.87 -46.55 24.83
CA ASN A 563 9.71 -47.39 24.00
C ASN A 563 11.08 -46.73 23.88
N ALA A 564 12.14 -47.33 24.42
CA ALA A 564 13.46 -46.74 24.27
C ALA A 564 14.61 -47.74 24.20
N ASP A 565 15.78 -47.32 23.70
CA ASP A 565 16.96 -48.17 23.82
C ASP A 565 17.53 -48.11 25.23
N ASN A 566 17.67 -46.91 25.79
CA ASN A 566 18.11 -46.70 27.17
C ASN A 566 17.21 -45.66 27.83
N TRP A 567 16.87 -45.89 29.10
CA TRP A 567 16.04 -44.99 29.86
C TRP A 567 16.61 -44.71 31.25
N LEU A 568 16.96 -43.45 31.48
CA LEU A 568 17.29 -42.91 32.79
C LEU A 568 16.08 -42.17 33.37
N HIS A 569 15.43 -42.73 34.37
CA HIS A 569 14.29 -42.14 35.06
C HIS A 569 14.67 -41.70 36.48
N GLN A 570 14.52 -40.41 36.75
CA GLN A 570 14.82 -39.77 38.04
C GLN A 570 13.64 -38.93 38.55
N GLY A 571 12.58 -38.77 37.75
CA GLY A 571 11.38 -37.98 38.06
C GLY A 571 10.23 -38.83 38.62
N SER A 572 9.01 -38.42 38.27
CA SER A 572 7.79 -39.17 38.52
C SER A 572 7.07 -39.42 37.20
N LEU A 573 6.69 -40.68 36.93
CA LEU A 573 5.78 -41.04 35.86
C LEU A 573 4.55 -41.74 36.43
N LEU A 574 3.36 -41.23 36.11
CA LEU A 574 2.08 -41.82 36.50
C LEU A 574 1.27 -42.24 35.27
N GLY A 575 1.02 -43.55 35.15
CA GLY A 575 -0.08 -44.09 34.36
C GLY A 575 -1.35 -44.15 35.20
N SER A 576 -2.33 -43.26 35.00
CA SER A 576 -3.59 -43.33 35.77
C SER A 576 -4.48 -44.51 35.37
N LYS A 577 -4.15 -45.21 34.28
CA LYS A 577 -4.55 -46.58 34.02
C LYS A 577 -3.27 -47.43 33.94
N ASP A 578 -2.77 -47.66 32.75
CA ASP A 578 -1.70 -48.63 32.52
C ASP A 578 -0.36 -47.95 32.24
N LEU A 579 0.71 -48.62 32.64
CA LEU A 579 2.09 -48.27 32.33
C LEU A 579 2.76 -49.42 31.56
N ASN A 580 3.14 -49.18 30.32
CA ASN A 580 3.88 -50.12 29.48
C ASN A 580 5.25 -49.52 29.12
N ALA A 581 6.33 -50.15 29.56
CA ALA A 581 7.69 -49.76 29.21
C ALA A 581 8.40 -50.91 28.51
N SER A 582 8.92 -50.66 27.31
CA SER A 582 9.71 -51.59 26.51
C SER A 582 11.07 -50.96 26.21
N ILE A 583 12.10 -51.43 26.91
CA ILE A 583 13.45 -50.88 26.88
C ILE A 583 14.41 -51.91 26.29
N SER A 584 15.04 -51.60 25.16
CA SER A 584 15.89 -52.55 24.43
C SER A 584 17.13 -52.94 25.23
N ASN A 585 17.75 -51.98 25.92
CA ASN A 585 18.96 -52.18 26.72
C ASN A 585 18.68 -51.96 28.20
N GLU A 586 18.95 -50.77 28.72
CA GLU A 586 19.02 -50.52 30.15
C GLU A 586 17.98 -49.51 30.62
N LEU A 587 17.23 -49.88 31.67
CA LEU A 587 16.40 -48.98 32.44
C LEU A 587 17.06 -48.73 33.79
N HIS A 588 17.53 -47.50 34.01
CA HIS A 588 17.95 -46.98 35.30
C HIS A 588 16.83 -46.17 35.92
N ASN A 589 16.15 -46.73 36.92
CA ASN A 589 15.11 -46.04 37.67
C ASN A 589 15.58 -45.66 39.08
N SER A 590 15.79 -44.36 39.31
CA SER A 590 15.96 -43.77 40.65
C SER A 590 14.77 -42.89 41.06
N GLY A 591 13.79 -42.72 40.16
CA GLY A 591 12.55 -41.97 40.39
C GLY A 591 11.37 -42.84 40.83
N SER A 592 10.16 -42.41 40.48
CA SER A 592 8.91 -43.13 40.76
C SER A 592 8.15 -43.46 39.47
N LEU A 593 8.08 -44.74 39.13
CA LEU A 593 7.21 -45.25 38.08
C LEU A 593 5.95 -45.84 38.72
N MET A 594 4.78 -45.27 38.41
CA MET A 594 3.52 -45.61 39.06
C MET A 594 2.43 -45.94 38.03
N SER A 595 1.61 -46.94 38.35
CA SER A 595 0.38 -47.27 37.62
C SER A 595 -0.78 -47.50 38.57
N GLN A 596 -1.96 -46.95 38.26
CA GLN A 596 -3.20 -47.19 39.00
C GLN A 596 -3.98 -48.44 38.50
N ASN A 597 -3.54 -49.07 37.41
CA ASN A 597 -4.03 -50.36 36.95
C ASN A 597 -2.86 -51.32 36.73
N THR A 598 -2.46 -51.64 35.50
CA THR A 598 -1.38 -52.59 35.24
C THR A 598 -0.07 -51.90 34.89
N ALA A 599 1.04 -52.42 35.40
CA ALA A 599 2.39 -52.03 35.00
C ALA A 599 3.12 -53.20 34.35
N GLN A 600 3.53 -53.04 33.09
CA GLN A 600 4.43 -53.96 32.40
C GLN A 600 5.74 -53.24 32.07
N VAL A 601 6.86 -53.74 32.61
CA VAL A 601 8.19 -53.21 32.33
C VAL A 601 9.06 -54.32 31.77
N THR A 602 9.49 -54.15 30.54
CA THR A 602 10.42 -55.06 29.86
C THR A 602 11.71 -54.30 29.60
N ALA A 603 12.83 -54.79 30.15
CA ALA A 603 14.16 -54.21 29.89
C ALA A 603 15.21 -55.32 29.81
N ASN A 604 16.23 -55.22 28.96
CA ASN A 604 17.31 -56.21 29.00
C ASN A 604 18.01 -56.20 30.37
N MET A 605 18.33 -54.99 30.88
CA MET A 605 18.79 -54.77 32.25
C MET A 605 17.90 -53.74 32.94
N LEU A 606 17.28 -54.12 34.06
CA LEU A 606 16.48 -53.24 34.91
C LEU A 606 17.22 -52.96 36.22
N ASN A 607 17.75 -51.74 36.37
CA ASN A 607 18.37 -51.24 37.60
C ASN A 607 17.38 -50.32 38.32
N ASN A 608 16.82 -50.78 39.43
CA ASN A 608 15.84 -50.04 40.22
C ASN A 608 16.41 -49.68 41.60
N SER A 609 16.70 -48.39 41.80
CA SER A 609 17.00 -47.80 43.12
C SER A 609 15.86 -46.91 43.63
N GLY A 610 14.89 -46.58 42.78
CA GLY A 610 13.70 -45.81 43.11
C GLY A 610 12.48 -46.68 43.43
N SER A 611 11.31 -46.27 42.96
CA SER A 611 10.03 -46.98 43.14
C SER A 611 9.43 -47.43 41.80
N LEU A 612 9.02 -48.70 41.75
CA LEU A 612 8.12 -49.25 40.75
C LEU A 612 6.84 -49.66 41.48
N LEU A 613 5.71 -49.00 41.22
CA LEU A 613 4.46 -49.22 41.94
C LEU A 613 3.30 -49.46 40.97
N SER A 614 2.48 -50.48 41.23
CA SER A 614 1.24 -50.74 40.53
C SER A 614 0.13 -51.09 41.53
N GLU A 615 -1.01 -50.43 41.44
CA GLU A 615 -2.21 -50.79 42.22
C GLU A 615 -2.84 -52.11 41.75
N GLY A 616 -2.62 -52.48 40.48
CA GLY A 616 -3.01 -53.76 39.88
C GLY A 616 -1.82 -54.68 39.65
N ALA A 617 -1.80 -55.37 38.50
CA ALA A 617 -0.76 -56.35 38.21
C ALA A 617 0.55 -55.67 37.77
N MET A 618 1.66 -56.08 38.37
CA MET A 618 3.01 -55.71 37.94
C MET A 618 3.71 -56.90 37.28
N VAL A 619 4.19 -56.70 36.05
CA VAL A 619 4.94 -57.69 35.28
C VAL A 619 6.29 -57.10 34.90
N LEU A 620 7.36 -57.74 35.36
CA LEU A 620 8.73 -57.42 34.99
C LEU A 620 9.30 -58.51 34.08
N ASN A 621 9.80 -58.14 32.92
CA ASN A 621 10.44 -59.04 31.95
C ASN A 621 11.83 -58.52 31.55
N GLY A 622 12.68 -59.41 31.04
CA GLY A 622 14.06 -59.03 30.70
C GLY A 622 15.09 -60.15 30.82
N ALA A 623 16.36 -59.78 30.76
CA ALA A 623 17.46 -60.68 31.08
C ALA A 623 17.87 -60.57 32.56
N ALA A 624 18.01 -59.34 33.09
CA ALA A 624 18.46 -59.07 34.45
C ALA A 624 17.64 -57.99 35.18
N LEU A 625 17.43 -58.18 36.49
CA LEU A 625 16.85 -57.21 37.42
C LEU A 625 17.78 -57.01 38.62
N ASN A 626 18.27 -55.79 38.82
CA ASN A 626 18.98 -55.37 40.02
C ASN A 626 18.12 -54.37 40.79
N ASN A 627 17.58 -54.79 41.93
CA ASN A 627 16.70 -53.98 42.75
C ASN A 627 17.35 -53.61 44.08
N SER A 628 17.61 -52.32 44.30
CA SER A 628 17.92 -51.74 45.61
C SER A 628 16.82 -50.83 46.15
N GLY A 629 15.79 -50.55 45.34
CA GLY A 629 14.62 -49.74 45.69
C GLY A 629 13.38 -50.57 46.06
N SER A 630 12.19 -50.03 45.75
CA SER A 630 10.89 -50.67 45.98
C SER A 630 10.24 -51.12 44.67
N VAL A 631 9.71 -52.33 44.67
CA VAL A 631 8.90 -52.91 43.58
C VAL A 631 7.63 -53.47 44.19
N GLN A 632 6.46 -52.95 43.82
CA GLN A 632 5.17 -53.39 44.36
C GLN A 632 4.08 -53.54 43.29
N GLY A 633 3.35 -54.64 43.35
CA GLY A 633 2.09 -54.85 42.63
C GLY A 633 1.04 -55.58 43.48
N LYS A 634 -0.24 -55.51 43.10
CA LYS A 634 -1.29 -56.40 43.63
C LYS A 634 -0.91 -57.85 43.39
N THR A 635 -0.50 -58.16 42.16
CA THR A 635 0.21 -59.38 41.81
C THR A 635 1.52 -58.99 41.15
N LEU A 636 2.66 -59.47 41.65
CA LEU A 636 3.97 -59.17 41.11
C LEU A 636 4.53 -60.42 40.42
N THR A 637 4.74 -60.35 39.10
CA THR A 637 5.35 -61.42 38.28
C THR A 637 6.71 -60.97 37.77
N ILE A 638 7.75 -61.74 38.07
CA ILE A 638 9.15 -61.44 37.74
C ILE A 638 9.71 -62.57 36.86
N SER A 639 9.94 -62.26 35.59
CA SER A 639 10.45 -63.20 34.59
C SER A 639 11.96 -63.13 34.30
N PRO A 640 12.74 -62.07 34.61
CA PRO A 640 14.19 -62.03 34.35
C PRO A 640 14.95 -63.27 34.83
N ALA A 641 15.96 -63.68 34.07
CA ALA A 641 16.77 -64.86 34.36
C ALA A 641 17.75 -64.62 35.53
N SER A 642 18.24 -63.40 35.69
CA SER A 642 19.07 -62.99 36.83
C SER A 642 18.34 -61.93 37.65
N VAL A 643 18.14 -62.18 38.94
CA VAL A 643 17.50 -61.24 39.87
C VAL A 643 18.41 -61.05 41.09
N ILE A 644 18.86 -59.83 41.30
CA ILE A 644 19.59 -59.41 42.50
C ILE A 644 18.68 -58.45 43.27
N ASN A 645 18.34 -58.79 44.50
CA ASN A 645 17.51 -57.97 45.38
C ASN A 645 18.28 -57.55 46.63
N GLN A 646 18.31 -56.25 46.88
CA GLN A 646 18.79 -55.57 48.08
C GLN A 646 17.73 -54.61 48.65
N GLY A 647 16.61 -54.43 47.95
CA GLY A 647 15.48 -53.60 48.34
C GLY A 647 14.23 -54.42 48.66
N SER A 648 13.04 -53.89 48.38
CA SER A 648 11.77 -54.57 48.66
C SER A 648 11.06 -55.00 47.38
N MET A 649 10.64 -56.26 47.31
CA MET A 649 9.75 -56.79 46.29
C MET A 649 8.46 -57.27 46.95
N ILE A 650 7.34 -56.63 46.63
CA ILE A 650 6.07 -56.82 47.32
C ILE A 650 4.98 -57.21 46.32
N GLY A 651 4.45 -58.41 46.47
CA GLY A 651 3.22 -58.83 45.79
C GLY A 651 2.09 -58.90 46.81
N LEU A 652 1.15 -57.94 46.83
CA LEU A 652 0.14 -57.88 47.90
C LEU A 652 -0.69 -59.18 47.99
N GLN A 653 -1.09 -59.75 46.85
CA GLN A 653 -1.84 -61.00 46.76
C GLN A 653 -1.01 -62.17 46.26
N ALA A 654 -0.02 -61.91 45.40
CA ALA A 654 0.90 -62.94 44.92
C ALA A 654 2.23 -62.33 44.50
N LEU A 655 3.32 -63.02 44.85
CA LEU A 655 4.67 -62.75 44.36
C LEU A 655 5.15 -64.00 43.61
N THR A 656 5.34 -63.89 42.30
CA THR A 656 5.70 -65.00 41.43
C THR A 656 7.00 -64.71 40.69
N PHE A 657 8.00 -65.55 40.89
CA PHE A 657 9.15 -65.66 40.00
C PHE A 657 8.81 -66.75 38.97
N ALA A 658 8.53 -66.33 37.74
CA ALA A 658 8.05 -67.20 36.66
C ALA A 658 9.16 -68.13 36.14
N ALA A 659 8.91 -69.03 35.18
CA ALA A 659 10.03 -69.68 34.48
C ALA A 659 10.80 -68.64 33.65
N ALA A 660 12.12 -68.78 33.50
CA ALA A 660 12.88 -67.90 32.59
C ALA A 660 12.31 -68.02 31.16
N PRO A 661 12.10 -66.91 30.43
CA PRO A 661 11.53 -66.96 29.09
C PRO A 661 12.40 -67.83 28.17
N GLN A 662 11.81 -68.87 27.57
CA GLN A 662 12.46 -69.65 26.52
C GLN A 662 12.63 -68.76 25.31
N VAL A 663 13.86 -68.57 24.82
CA VAL A 663 14.12 -67.79 23.61
C VAL A 663 13.54 -68.55 22.41
N ALA A 664 12.31 -68.23 22.04
CA ALA A 664 11.66 -68.78 20.85
C ALA A 664 12.19 -68.05 19.60
N GLY A 665 13.38 -68.44 19.14
CA GLY A 665 14.00 -67.85 17.97
C GLY A 665 15.29 -68.56 17.55
N ARG A 666 15.17 -69.51 16.61
CA ARG A 666 16.19 -70.35 15.95
C ARG A 666 16.50 -71.69 16.63
N MET A 667 15.60 -72.65 16.41
CA MET A 667 15.95 -74.08 16.47
C MET A 667 16.74 -74.47 15.21
N LEU A 668 18.00 -74.89 15.38
CA LEU A 668 18.53 -76.16 14.86
C LEU A 668 19.98 -76.37 15.36
N LEU A 669 20.14 -77.39 16.22
CA LEU A 669 21.38 -78.00 16.75
C LEU A 669 22.17 -77.24 17.83
N ARG A 670 21.65 -77.24 19.06
CA ARG A 670 22.34 -77.73 20.29
C ARG A 670 21.37 -77.59 21.47
N ALA A 671 21.00 -78.70 22.11
CA ALA A 671 20.37 -78.71 23.41
C ALA A 671 21.39 -78.25 24.46
N LEU A 672 21.59 -76.93 24.57
CA LEU A 672 22.15 -76.32 25.77
C LEU A 672 20.99 -76.12 26.74
N ALA A 673 21.13 -76.62 27.97
CA ALA A 673 20.17 -76.38 29.03
C ALA A 673 19.86 -74.88 29.08
N ALA A 674 18.56 -74.52 29.12
CA ALA A 674 18.16 -73.15 29.36
C ALA A 674 18.90 -72.65 30.62
N PRO A 675 19.50 -71.45 30.62
CA PRO A 675 20.21 -70.95 31.79
C PRO A 675 19.29 -71.04 33.00
N SER A 676 19.78 -71.64 34.09
CA SER A 676 19.03 -71.68 35.35
C SER A 676 18.76 -70.25 35.79
N ARG A 677 17.53 -69.99 36.23
CA ARG A 677 17.21 -68.72 36.90
C ARG A 677 18.12 -68.59 38.12
N GLN A 678 18.64 -67.39 38.36
CA GLN A 678 19.41 -67.05 39.55
C GLN A 678 18.68 -65.95 40.31
N LEU A 679 18.28 -66.24 41.55
CA LEU A 679 17.69 -65.27 42.46
C LEU A 679 18.63 -65.11 43.66
N ILE A 680 19.23 -63.92 43.79
CA ILE A 680 20.07 -63.55 44.93
C ILE A 680 19.32 -62.52 45.75
N ASN A 681 18.95 -62.87 46.99
CA ASN A 681 18.36 -61.92 47.93
C ASN A 681 19.41 -61.52 48.98
N ASN A 682 20.17 -60.47 48.68
CA ASN A 682 21.26 -59.97 49.50
C ASN A 682 20.79 -59.38 50.84
N GLN A 683 21.73 -59.16 51.75
CA GLN A 683 21.48 -58.51 53.05
C GLN A 683 20.78 -57.15 52.86
N GLY A 684 19.61 -56.99 53.48
CA GLY A 684 18.73 -55.82 53.33
C GLY A 684 17.56 -56.03 52.36
N GLY A 685 17.62 -57.06 51.51
CA GLY A 685 16.55 -57.43 50.58
C GLY A 685 15.36 -58.12 51.25
N SER A 686 14.14 -57.72 50.90
CA SER A 686 12.90 -58.34 51.35
C SER A 686 12.01 -58.82 50.19
N LEU A 687 11.44 -60.01 50.35
CA LEU A 687 10.45 -60.60 49.46
C LEU A 687 9.16 -60.78 50.26
N LEU A 688 8.15 -59.96 49.99
CA LEU A 688 6.94 -59.86 50.82
C LEU A 688 5.68 -60.18 50.01
N THR A 689 4.78 -60.97 50.60
CA THR A 689 3.44 -61.21 50.06
C THR A 689 2.48 -61.54 51.19
N GLN A 690 1.22 -61.10 51.08
CA GLN A 690 0.14 -61.55 51.99
C GLN A 690 -0.59 -62.79 51.45
N GLY A 691 -0.28 -63.22 50.22
CA GLY A 691 -0.80 -64.44 49.62
C GLY A 691 0.31 -65.39 49.20
N THR A 692 0.29 -65.89 47.96
CA THR A 692 1.20 -66.96 47.53
C THR A 692 2.56 -66.39 47.08
N LEU A 693 3.64 -66.94 47.64
CA LEU A 693 4.99 -66.80 47.11
C LEU A 693 5.29 -68.03 46.23
N ASN A 694 5.52 -67.82 44.94
CA ASN A 694 5.88 -68.88 44.01
C ASN A 694 7.25 -68.61 43.37
N ILE A 695 8.19 -69.54 43.52
CA ILE A 695 9.53 -69.46 42.95
C ILE A 695 9.73 -70.66 42.03
N ASN A 696 9.65 -70.47 40.71
CA ASN A 696 9.69 -71.57 39.73
C ASN A 696 11.07 -71.69 39.06
N GLY A 697 11.82 -72.75 39.44
CA GLY A 697 13.07 -73.16 38.82
C GLY A 697 14.25 -72.21 39.07
N GLY A 698 15.45 -72.74 39.30
CA GLY A 698 16.67 -71.96 39.47
C GLY A 698 17.37 -72.10 40.83
N ASP A 699 18.55 -71.49 40.95
CA ASP A 699 19.31 -71.38 42.19
C ASP A 699 18.83 -70.14 42.97
N VAL A 700 18.43 -70.36 44.22
CA VAL A 700 18.05 -69.31 45.18
C VAL A 700 19.19 -69.19 46.20
N VAL A 701 19.83 -68.03 46.26
CA VAL A 701 20.99 -67.74 47.12
C VAL A 701 20.69 -66.61 48.09
#